data_AF-G3H5R6-F1
#
_entry.id   AF-G3H5R6-F1
#
_cell.length_a   1.000
_cell.length_b   1.000
_cell.length_c   1.000
_cell.angle_alpha   90.00
_cell.angle_beta   90.00
_cell.angle_gamma   90.00
#
_symmetry.space_group_name_H-M   'P 1'
#
loop_
_entity.id
_entity.type
_entity.pdbx_description
1 polymer ?
#
loop_
_entity_poly.entity_id
_entity_poly.type
_entity_poly.pdbx_seq_one_letter_code
_entity_poly.pdbx_strand_id
1 'polypeptide(L)'
;MSAPGKSSASRNAGPGGDCGASASPERRKKKKKKKKKKKKKKKKKKKKKKKKKKKQKPRFGTGDKPGTKIWIWEHLQDGYHEMTADNPRELPGSRCPEPCDCAPDGALRCHGPRDGLARLSLTYLPVKVIPSQAFKGLNEVVKMSICNTGIRTLPDVTKISSSEFNFILEICDNLHITTIPGNAFQGMTNESVILKLYGNGFEEVQSHAFNGTTLISLELKENIHLEKMHSGAFQGATGPSILDISSTKLQALPSHGLESIQTLIAESSYSLRTLPSREKFTSLLVAALTYPSHCCAFRNLPKKDYSVIFEESELSGWDYDYGFCSPKTLQCVPEPDAFNPCEDIMGYAFLRVLIWLINILAIVGNLTVLLVLLTSRYKLTVPRFLMCNLSFADFCMGLYLLLIASVDSQTKGQYYNHAIEWQTGSGCGAAGFFTVFASELSVYTLTVITLERWHTITYAVQLDQKLRLRHAIPIMLGGWLFSTLIATLPLVGVSNYMKVSICLPMDVESTLSQVYILSILIFNVVAFLIICACYIRIYFAVQNPELMATNKDTKIAKKMAILIFTDFMCMAPISFFAISAAFKMPLITVTNSKVLLVLFYPVNSCANPFLYAIFTKAFQRDFFLLLSKFGCCKHRAELYRRKEFSAYIANCKNGFSGSRKSSQPALKLSTVHCRHPTVLDKTCHQEC
;
A
#
# COMPACT_ATOMS: atom_id res chain seq x y z
N MET A 1 -53.23 -23.52 -31.43
CA MET A 1 -53.20 -24.19 -32.75
C MET A 1 -51.96 -25.06 -32.81
N SER A 2 -52.18 -26.36 -33.00
CA SER A 2 -51.28 -27.40 -33.50
C SER A 2 -49.93 -27.65 -32.81
N ALA A 3 -49.93 -28.61 -31.89
CA ALA A 3 -48.94 -29.70 -31.81
C ALA A 3 -48.99 -30.55 -33.11
N PRO A 4 -48.21 -31.64 -33.34
CA PRO A 4 -47.37 -32.46 -32.44
C PRO A 4 -46.02 -32.87 -33.11
N GLY A 5 -45.16 -33.75 -32.59
CA GLY A 5 -45.31 -34.81 -31.60
C GLY A 5 -43.95 -35.28 -31.09
N LYS A 6 -43.91 -35.81 -29.85
CA LYS A 6 -44.18 -37.23 -29.50
C LYS A 6 -43.04 -38.14 -29.97
N SER A 7 -42.47 -39.04 -29.19
CA SER A 7 -42.80 -39.57 -27.85
C SER A 7 -41.59 -40.38 -27.38
N SER A 8 -41.26 -40.41 -26.08
CA SER A 8 -41.54 -41.51 -25.13
C SER A 8 -40.56 -42.70 -25.25
N ALA A 9 -40.19 -43.47 -24.22
CA ALA A 9 -40.57 -43.63 -22.82
C ALA A 9 -39.35 -44.36 -22.17
N SER A 10 -38.85 -43.98 -20.99
CA SER A 10 -39.29 -44.41 -19.65
C SER A 10 -38.69 -45.75 -19.15
N ARG A 11 -38.06 -45.64 -17.96
CA ARG A 11 -38.04 -46.55 -16.79
C ARG A 11 -36.95 -47.62 -16.59
N ASN A 12 -36.34 -47.49 -15.41
CA ASN A 12 -36.15 -48.46 -14.31
C ASN A 12 -34.75 -49.02 -13.98
N ALA A 13 -34.26 -48.55 -12.82
CA ALA A 13 -33.87 -49.29 -11.60
C ALA A 13 -32.69 -50.31 -11.57
N GLY A 14 -31.63 -49.93 -10.83
CA GLY A 14 -30.82 -50.77 -9.92
C GLY A 14 -29.69 -51.67 -10.50
N PRO A 15 -28.86 -52.33 -9.67
CA PRO A 15 -27.79 -51.76 -8.82
C PRO A 15 -26.41 -52.45 -9.02
N GLY A 16 -25.32 -51.77 -8.59
CA GLY A 16 -24.05 -52.41 -8.15
C GLY A 16 -23.05 -52.97 -9.19
N GLY A 17 -21.75 -52.86 -8.89
CA GLY A 17 -20.72 -53.75 -9.47
C GLY A 17 -19.46 -53.08 -10.02
N ASP A 18 -18.39 -53.12 -9.22
CA ASP A 18 -17.00 -52.86 -9.61
C ASP A 18 -16.53 -53.68 -10.83
N CYS A 19 -15.70 -53.07 -11.68
CA CYS A 19 -14.69 -53.78 -12.47
C CYS A 19 -13.48 -52.87 -12.75
N GLY A 20 -12.38 -53.14 -12.04
CA GLY A 20 -11.08 -52.53 -12.28
C GLY A 20 -10.44 -53.02 -13.59
N ALA A 21 -10.03 -52.08 -14.44
CA ALA A 21 -9.21 -52.36 -15.62
C ALA A 21 -7.73 -52.07 -15.33
N SER A 22 -6.99 -53.13 -15.01
CA SER A 22 -5.54 -53.19 -14.92
C SER A 22 -4.86 -52.80 -16.24
N ALA A 23 -4.18 -51.65 -16.27
CA ALA A 23 -3.41 -51.19 -17.43
C ALA A 23 -2.05 -51.93 -17.52
N SER A 24 -1.90 -52.74 -18.56
CA SER A 24 -0.71 -53.58 -18.85
C SER A 24 0.65 -52.84 -18.76
N PRO A 25 1.71 -53.48 -18.21
CA PRO A 25 3.05 -52.90 -17.99
C PRO A 25 3.71 -52.26 -19.23
N GLU A 26 3.33 -52.71 -20.43
CA GLU A 26 3.86 -52.20 -21.69
C GLU A 26 3.49 -50.72 -21.96
N ARG A 27 2.27 -50.30 -21.59
CA ARG A 27 1.83 -48.89 -21.77
C ARG A 27 2.60 -47.94 -20.84
N ARG A 28 2.96 -48.37 -19.62
CA ARG A 28 3.82 -47.60 -18.69
C ARG A 28 5.26 -47.47 -19.21
N LYS A 29 5.84 -48.54 -19.80
CA LYS A 29 7.17 -48.49 -20.44
C LYS A 29 7.18 -47.55 -21.67
N LYS A 30 6.14 -47.58 -22.52
CA LYS A 30 5.98 -46.67 -23.67
C LYS A 30 5.81 -45.20 -23.23
N LYS A 31 5.02 -44.91 -22.18
CA LYS A 31 4.89 -43.55 -21.60
C LYS A 31 6.20 -43.05 -20.97
N LYS A 32 6.96 -43.88 -20.25
CA LYS A 32 8.30 -43.52 -19.72
C LYS A 32 9.31 -43.27 -20.84
N LYS A 33 9.34 -44.08 -21.92
CA LYS A 33 10.17 -43.83 -23.12
C LYS A 33 9.79 -42.51 -23.83
N LYS A 34 8.50 -42.20 -23.98
CA LYS A 34 8.04 -40.90 -24.52
C LYS A 34 8.45 -39.71 -23.65
N LYS A 35 8.33 -39.80 -22.31
CA LYS A 35 8.80 -38.75 -21.37
C LYS A 35 10.33 -38.56 -21.44
N LYS A 36 11.12 -39.65 -21.50
CA LYS A 36 12.59 -39.57 -21.68
C LYS A 36 12.97 -38.95 -23.03
N LYS A 37 12.29 -39.30 -24.14
CA LYS A 37 12.50 -38.65 -25.46
C LYS A 37 12.14 -37.15 -25.43
N LYS A 38 11.05 -36.74 -24.78
CA LYS A 38 10.68 -35.30 -24.61
C LYS A 38 11.72 -34.55 -23.76
N LYS A 39 12.22 -35.12 -22.66
CA LYS A 39 13.31 -34.52 -21.85
C LYS A 39 14.63 -34.40 -22.65
N LYS A 40 15.02 -35.42 -23.44
CA LYS A 40 16.19 -35.34 -24.33
C LYS A 40 16.02 -34.27 -25.42
N LYS A 41 14.85 -34.13 -26.05
CA LYS A 41 14.55 -33.04 -27.01
C LYS A 41 14.60 -31.65 -26.36
N LYS A 42 14.07 -31.46 -25.14
CA LYS A 42 14.19 -30.19 -24.39
C LYS A 42 15.65 -29.87 -24.02
N LYS A 43 16.45 -30.84 -23.57
CA LYS A 43 17.89 -30.65 -23.32
C LYS A 43 18.68 -30.33 -24.61
N LYS A 44 18.38 -30.96 -25.75
CA LYS A 44 18.97 -30.61 -27.06
C LYS A 44 18.58 -29.21 -27.52
N LYS A 45 17.32 -28.78 -27.33
CA LYS A 45 16.88 -27.39 -27.61
C LYS A 45 17.57 -26.36 -26.70
N LYS A 46 17.73 -26.63 -25.40
CA LYS A 46 18.50 -25.77 -24.48
C LYS A 46 20.01 -25.71 -24.85
N LYS A 47 20.63 -26.83 -25.23
CA LYS A 47 22.02 -26.84 -25.75
C LYS A 47 22.17 -26.10 -27.10
N LYS A 48 21.19 -26.19 -28.02
CA LYS A 48 21.19 -25.40 -29.26
C LYS A 48 20.98 -23.90 -29.00
N LYS A 49 20.13 -23.50 -28.04
CA LYS A 49 19.99 -22.08 -27.62
C LYS A 49 21.26 -21.55 -26.94
N LYS A 50 21.94 -22.34 -26.09
CA LYS A 50 23.25 -21.97 -25.53
C LYS A 50 24.36 -21.92 -26.59
N LYS A 51 24.36 -22.78 -27.62
CA LYS A 51 25.30 -22.70 -28.75
C LYS A 51 25.00 -21.53 -29.71
N LYS A 52 23.73 -21.13 -29.88
CA LYS A 52 23.38 -19.90 -30.65
C LYS A 52 23.77 -18.62 -29.89
N LYS A 53 23.57 -18.56 -28.56
CA LYS A 53 24.04 -17.44 -27.73
C LYS A 53 25.57 -17.34 -27.58
N LYS A 54 26.34 -18.40 -27.89
CA LYS A 54 27.82 -18.38 -27.96
C LYS A 54 28.38 -18.16 -29.38
N LYS A 55 27.53 -18.00 -30.41
CA LYS A 55 27.94 -17.79 -31.82
C LYS A 55 27.61 -16.40 -32.37
N GLN A 56 27.16 -15.47 -31.54
CA GLN A 56 27.17 -14.03 -31.83
C GLN A 56 28.20 -13.37 -30.91
N LYS A 57 29.47 -13.56 -31.27
CA LYS A 57 30.57 -12.63 -31.01
C LYS A 57 31.11 -12.32 -32.41
N PRO A 58 31.14 -11.06 -32.86
CA PRO A 58 31.74 -10.75 -34.16
C PRO A 58 33.24 -11.02 -34.10
N ARG A 59 33.77 -11.72 -35.12
CA ARG A 59 35.20 -11.79 -35.46
C ARG A 59 35.50 -10.55 -36.29
N PHE A 60 36.43 -9.69 -35.85
CA PHE A 60 37.14 -8.78 -36.74
C PHE A 60 38.55 -9.33 -36.94
N GLY A 61 38.92 -9.49 -38.21
CA GLY A 61 40.23 -9.96 -38.64
C GLY A 61 41.24 -8.81 -38.68
N THR A 62 42.48 -9.15 -38.36
CA THR A 62 43.68 -8.34 -38.51
C THR A 62 44.09 -8.26 -39.98
N GLY A 63 44.32 -7.05 -40.48
CA GLY A 63 44.97 -6.78 -41.77
C GLY A 63 45.67 -5.42 -41.71
N ASP A 64 47.01 -5.46 -41.68
CA ASP A 64 47.91 -4.30 -41.66
C ASP A 64 47.97 -3.59 -43.03
N LYS A 65 47.87 -2.25 -43.04
CA LYS A 65 48.83 -1.26 -43.63
C LYS A 65 48.26 0.19 -43.61
N PRO A 66 49.11 1.25 -43.72
CA PRO A 66 49.07 2.38 -42.78
C PRO A 66 48.41 3.66 -43.34
N GLY A 67 47.90 4.49 -42.43
CA GLY A 67 47.63 5.91 -42.70
C GLY A 67 46.37 6.45 -42.02
N THR A 68 46.53 7.54 -41.26
CA THR A 68 45.49 8.44 -40.70
C THR A 68 44.82 8.00 -39.39
N LYS A 69 45.24 8.62 -38.27
CA LYS A 69 44.74 8.43 -36.91
C LYS A 69 43.48 9.26 -36.66
N ILE A 70 42.36 8.60 -36.33
CA ILE A 70 41.20 9.19 -35.65
C ILE A 70 40.85 8.22 -34.52
N TRP A 71 41.00 8.66 -33.26
CA TRP A 71 40.61 7.86 -32.09
C TRP A 71 39.32 8.42 -31.47
N ILE A 72 38.24 7.68 -31.67
CA ILE A 72 37.04 7.71 -30.82
C ILE A 72 37.28 6.65 -29.73
N TRP A 73 37.21 7.03 -28.45
CA TRP A 73 37.08 6.09 -27.34
C TRP A 73 35.90 6.50 -26.46
N GLU A 74 34.91 5.62 -26.41
CA GLU A 74 33.78 5.60 -25.48
C GLU A 74 33.70 4.15 -24.93
N HIS A 75 33.35 4.02 -23.65
CA HIS A 75 33.19 2.80 -22.83
C HIS A 75 34.44 2.18 -22.17
N LEU A 76 34.67 2.57 -20.90
CA LEU A 76 35.17 1.70 -19.83
C LEU A 76 34.60 2.20 -18.49
N GLN A 77 33.43 1.67 -18.10
CA GLN A 77 32.89 1.84 -16.75
C GLN A 77 32.23 0.52 -16.36
N ASP A 78 33.08 -0.43 -15.94
CA ASP A 78 32.69 -1.63 -15.21
C ASP A 78 33.96 -2.20 -14.55
N GLY A 79 34.09 -1.99 -13.25
CA GLY A 79 35.00 -2.74 -12.40
C GLY A 79 35.95 -1.91 -11.54
N TYR A 80 35.46 -1.37 -10.42
CA TYR A 80 36.28 -1.20 -9.21
C TYR A 80 35.39 -1.37 -7.97
N HIS A 81 35.20 -2.62 -7.55
CA HIS A 81 35.00 -2.95 -6.15
C HIS A 81 36.22 -3.74 -5.71
N GLU A 82 36.77 -3.35 -4.56
CA GLU A 82 37.70 -4.11 -3.72
C GLU A 82 39.17 -4.14 -4.17
N MET A 83 39.96 -3.17 -3.71
CA MET A 83 41.39 -3.38 -3.43
C MET A 83 41.75 -2.79 -2.07
N THR A 84 42.31 -3.67 -1.25
CA THR A 84 42.72 -3.54 0.14
C THR A 84 43.84 -2.52 0.35
N ALA A 85 43.83 -1.91 1.53
CA ALA A 85 44.89 -1.09 2.07
C ALA A 85 46.20 -1.89 2.19
N ASP A 86 47.21 -1.50 1.42
CA ASP A 86 48.58 -1.33 1.91
C ASP A 86 49.48 -0.76 0.78
N ASN A 87 50.25 0.28 1.13
CA ASN A 87 51.35 0.91 0.39
C ASN A 87 50.99 1.99 -0.66
N PRO A 88 51.33 3.28 -0.44
CA PRO A 88 51.09 4.36 -1.38
C PRO A 88 52.18 4.36 -2.46
N ARG A 89 51.89 3.73 -3.60
CA ARG A 89 52.65 3.99 -4.83
C ARG A 89 51.92 5.08 -5.60
N GLU A 90 52.56 6.24 -5.66
CA GLU A 90 52.19 7.39 -6.49
C GLU A 90 51.79 6.93 -7.90
N LEU A 91 50.57 7.30 -8.32
CA LEU A 91 50.17 7.23 -9.72
C LEU A 91 51.04 8.19 -10.55
N PRO A 92 51.40 7.83 -11.80
CA PRO A 92 52.30 8.61 -12.63
C PRO A 92 51.69 9.99 -12.91
N GLY A 93 52.47 11.04 -12.62
CA GLY A 93 52.01 12.43 -12.52
C GLY A 93 51.06 12.89 -13.63
N SER A 94 49.89 13.36 -13.21
CA SER A 94 48.98 14.14 -14.05
C SER A 94 49.65 15.48 -14.39
N ARG A 95 50.30 15.54 -15.56
CA ARG A 95 50.81 16.82 -16.10
C ARG A 95 49.62 17.74 -16.37
N CYS A 96 49.75 19.01 -16.01
CA CYS A 96 48.74 20.03 -16.29
C CYS A 96 48.56 20.17 -17.82
N PRO A 97 47.30 20.28 -18.29
CA PRO A 97 47.03 20.35 -19.72
C PRO A 97 47.48 21.70 -20.28
N GLU A 98 48.28 21.70 -21.35
CA GLU A 98 48.54 22.94 -22.11
C GLU A 98 47.22 23.53 -22.64
N PRO A 99 46.96 24.85 -22.55
CA PRO A 99 47.87 25.95 -22.19
C PRO A 99 47.85 26.33 -20.69
N CYS A 100 47.41 25.43 -19.81
CA CYS A 100 47.28 25.67 -18.37
C CYS A 100 48.42 25.10 -17.53
N ASP A 101 48.92 25.91 -16.60
CA ASP A 101 49.84 25.56 -15.54
C ASP A 101 49.09 25.41 -14.22
N CYS A 102 49.29 24.29 -13.51
CA CYS A 102 48.84 24.16 -12.13
C CYS A 102 50.00 24.51 -11.20
N ALA A 103 49.85 25.61 -10.48
CA ALA A 103 50.87 26.07 -9.57
C ALA A 103 50.94 25.17 -8.31
N PRO A 104 52.09 25.09 -7.63
CA PRO A 104 52.27 24.27 -6.42
C PRO A 104 51.34 24.65 -5.26
N ASP A 105 50.83 25.87 -5.27
CA ASP A 105 49.83 26.40 -4.32
C ASP A 105 48.41 25.86 -4.58
N GLY A 106 48.19 25.13 -5.68
CA GLY A 106 46.90 24.58 -6.09
C GLY A 106 46.06 25.53 -6.94
N ALA A 107 46.62 26.64 -7.44
CA ALA A 107 45.93 27.54 -8.36
C ALA A 107 46.13 27.12 -9.83
N LEU A 108 45.06 27.16 -10.63
CA LEU A 108 45.13 26.98 -12.08
C LEU A 108 45.42 28.31 -12.79
N ARG A 109 46.36 28.33 -13.75
CA ARG A 109 46.65 29.49 -14.60
C ARG A 109 46.70 29.06 -16.06
N CYS A 110 45.82 29.57 -16.92
CA CYS A 110 45.88 29.29 -18.35
C CYS A 110 46.47 30.48 -19.11
N HIS A 111 47.55 30.23 -19.84
CA HIS A 111 48.31 31.24 -20.57
C HIS A 111 47.72 31.45 -21.97
N GLY A 112 46.57 32.13 -22.03
CA GLY A 112 46.08 32.80 -23.24
C GLY A 112 45.49 31.90 -24.36
N PRO A 113 44.97 32.54 -25.43
CA PRO A 113 44.26 31.87 -26.52
C PRO A 113 45.24 31.01 -27.34
N ARG A 114 44.83 29.78 -27.64
CA ARG A 114 45.51 28.93 -28.63
C ARG A 114 44.50 28.51 -29.68
N ASP A 115 44.73 28.92 -30.91
CA ASP A 115 43.92 28.54 -32.07
C ASP A 115 43.85 27.00 -32.14
N GLY A 116 42.64 26.45 -32.25
CA GLY A 116 42.35 25.03 -32.39
C GLY A 116 42.16 24.23 -31.09
N LEU A 117 42.10 24.87 -29.91
CA LEU A 117 41.85 24.14 -28.65
C LEU A 117 40.36 23.74 -28.51
N ALA A 118 40.00 22.58 -29.04
CA ALA A 118 38.61 22.11 -28.97
C ALA A 118 38.19 21.49 -27.61
N ARG A 119 39.14 20.98 -26.80
CA ARG A 119 38.84 20.28 -25.53
C ARG A 119 39.82 20.63 -24.42
N LEU A 120 39.30 20.98 -23.23
CA LEU A 120 40.08 21.20 -22.00
C LEU A 120 39.60 20.23 -20.90
N SER A 121 40.51 19.48 -20.28
CA SER A 121 40.17 18.50 -19.23
C SER A 121 41.08 18.66 -18.01
N LEU A 122 40.48 19.01 -16.87
CA LEU A 122 41.10 19.13 -15.56
C LEU A 122 40.64 17.96 -14.70
N THR A 123 41.23 16.78 -14.92
CA THR A 123 40.81 15.53 -14.25
C THR A 123 41.93 15.00 -13.37
N TYR A 124 41.65 14.66 -12.11
CA TYR A 124 42.64 14.16 -11.14
C TYR A 124 43.82 15.14 -10.92
N LEU A 125 43.53 16.44 -10.95
CA LEU A 125 44.51 17.49 -10.66
C LEU A 125 44.28 18.04 -9.25
N PRO A 126 45.35 18.33 -8.47
CA PRO A 126 45.26 18.87 -7.12
C PRO A 126 44.92 20.37 -7.11
N VAL A 127 44.06 20.82 -8.02
CA VAL A 127 43.61 22.22 -8.11
C VAL A 127 42.60 22.48 -7.00
N LYS A 128 42.86 23.50 -6.18
CA LYS A 128 41.99 23.94 -5.08
C LYS A 128 41.23 25.22 -5.41
N VAL A 129 41.81 26.07 -6.25
CA VAL A 129 41.25 27.37 -6.64
C VAL A 129 41.42 27.57 -8.14
N ILE A 130 40.31 27.91 -8.80
CA ILE A 130 40.31 28.35 -10.20
C ILE A 130 40.00 29.86 -10.18
N PRO A 131 40.97 30.73 -10.50
CA PRO A 131 40.76 32.17 -10.58
C PRO A 131 39.70 32.54 -11.62
N SER A 132 38.96 33.63 -11.41
CA SER A 132 37.88 34.08 -12.32
C SER A 132 38.33 34.46 -13.73
N GLN A 133 39.62 34.73 -13.92
CA GLN A 133 40.20 35.05 -15.23
C GLN A 133 40.87 33.83 -15.91
N ALA A 134 40.82 32.65 -15.28
CA ALA A 134 41.56 31.48 -15.76
C ALA A 134 41.11 31.00 -17.14
N PHE A 135 39.86 31.25 -17.54
CA PHE A 135 39.32 30.77 -18.81
C PHE A 135 39.19 31.86 -19.88
N LYS A 136 39.82 33.02 -19.67
CA LYS A 136 39.74 34.14 -20.61
C LYS A 136 40.42 33.79 -21.94
N GLY A 137 39.72 33.98 -23.06
CA GLY A 137 40.24 33.78 -24.41
C GLY A 137 40.14 32.33 -24.91
N LEU A 138 39.36 31.48 -24.25
CA LEU A 138 39.08 30.09 -24.65
C LEU A 138 37.83 29.97 -25.53
N ASN A 139 37.71 30.85 -26.53
CA ASN A 139 36.47 31.05 -27.29
C ASN A 139 36.13 29.88 -28.24
N GLU A 140 37.13 29.07 -28.62
CA GLU A 140 36.99 27.93 -29.54
C GLU A 140 36.79 26.58 -28.82
N VAL A 141 36.72 26.58 -27.48
CA VAL A 141 36.54 25.34 -26.72
C VAL A 141 35.13 24.82 -26.93
N VAL A 142 35.04 23.55 -27.36
CA VAL A 142 33.78 22.81 -27.55
C VAL A 142 33.42 22.02 -26.29
N LYS A 143 34.40 21.44 -25.61
CA LYS A 143 34.18 20.66 -24.38
C LYS A 143 35.18 21.02 -23.27
N MET A 144 34.65 21.36 -22.10
CA MET A 144 35.44 21.57 -20.89
C MET A 144 35.04 20.55 -19.81
N SER A 145 36.01 19.91 -19.16
CA SER A 145 35.79 18.96 -18.07
C SER A 145 36.60 19.33 -16.84
N ILE A 146 35.98 19.34 -15.66
CA ILE A 146 36.59 19.63 -14.35
C ILE A 146 36.14 18.53 -13.39
N CYS A 147 36.99 17.51 -13.21
CA CYS A 147 36.57 16.30 -12.52
C CYS A 147 37.56 15.81 -11.46
N ASN A 148 37.03 15.39 -10.32
CA ASN A 148 37.82 14.91 -9.18
C ASN A 148 38.99 15.84 -8.85
N THR A 149 38.67 17.11 -8.61
CA THR A 149 39.62 18.15 -8.20
C THR A 149 39.37 18.57 -6.75
N GLY A 150 40.32 19.30 -6.16
CA GLY A 150 40.22 19.79 -4.78
C GLY A 150 39.42 21.09 -4.62
N ILE A 151 38.67 21.51 -5.64
CA ILE A 151 37.94 22.79 -5.62
C ILE A 151 36.76 22.74 -4.65
N ARG A 152 36.53 23.86 -3.97
CA ARG A 152 35.45 24.03 -2.98
C ARG A 152 34.34 24.96 -3.44
N THR A 153 34.61 25.75 -4.47
CA THR A 153 33.68 26.72 -5.04
C THR A 153 33.49 26.41 -6.51
N LEU A 154 32.27 26.62 -7.02
CA LEU A 154 32.00 26.51 -8.44
C LEU A 154 32.90 27.52 -9.20
N PRO A 155 33.63 27.08 -10.24
CA PRO A 155 34.51 27.98 -10.98
C PRO A 155 33.72 29.02 -11.76
N ASP A 156 34.26 30.23 -11.86
CA ASP A 156 33.68 31.32 -12.65
C ASP A 156 33.95 31.08 -14.14
N VAL A 157 32.91 30.74 -14.88
CA VAL A 157 32.92 30.44 -16.31
C VAL A 157 32.46 31.61 -17.19
N THR A 158 32.18 32.77 -16.59
CA THR A 158 31.60 33.94 -17.29
C THR A 158 32.53 34.53 -18.36
N LYS A 159 33.83 34.22 -18.31
CA LYS A 159 34.87 34.75 -19.21
C LYS A 159 35.26 33.81 -20.37
N ILE A 160 34.56 32.68 -20.54
CA ILE A 160 34.81 31.74 -21.65
C ILE A 160 34.37 32.34 -22.99
N SER A 161 33.13 32.84 -23.06
CA SER A 161 32.52 33.41 -24.28
C SER A 161 32.70 32.54 -25.53
N SER A 162 32.37 31.25 -25.42
CA SER A 162 32.52 30.29 -26.54
C SER A 162 31.53 30.57 -27.67
N SER A 163 32.03 30.58 -28.90
CA SER A 163 31.25 30.79 -30.14
C SER A 163 30.80 29.48 -30.81
N GLU A 164 31.08 28.33 -30.19
CA GLU A 164 30.79 27.01 -30.75
C GLU A 164 29.35 26.55 -30.47
N PHE A 165 28.75 25.86 -31.46
CA PHE A 165 27.45 25.22 -31.29
C PHE A 165 27.57 23.95 -30.41
N ASN A 166 26.65 23.76 -29.45
CA ASN A 166 26.62 22.61 -28.53
C ASN A 166 27.83 22.52 -27.59
N PHE A 167 28.22 23.63 -26.97
CA PHE A 167 29.25 23.65 -25.93
C PHE A 167 28.91 22.66 -24.80
N ILE A 168 29.89 21.87 -24.34
CA ILE A 168 29.72 20.90 -23.26
C ILE A 168 30.58 21.29 -22.06
N LEU A 169 29.94 21.61 -20.94
CA LEU A 169 30.62 21.77 -19.65
C LEU A 169 30.33 20.57 -18.75
N GLU A 170 31.39 19.89 -18.34
CA GLU A 170 31.35 18.72 -17.47
C GLU A 170 32.06 19.03 -16.15
N ILE A 171 31.33 19.05 -15.04
CA ILE A 171 31.86 19.18 -13.68
C ILE A 171 31.45 17.94 -12.92
N CYS A 172 32.42 17.10 -12.53
CA CYS A 172 32.10 15.81 -11.93
C CYS A 172 32.98 15.42 -10.74
N ASP A 173 32.47 14.61 -9.82
CA ASP A 173 33.23 14.07 -8.69
C ASP A 173 33.94 15.11 -7.79
N ASN A 174 33.47 16.37 -7.76
CA ASN A 174 34.00 17.40 -6.87
C ASN A 174 33.17 17.45 -5.57
N LEU A 175 33.56 16.63 -4.60
CA LEU A 175 32.81 16.39 -3.36
C LEU A 175 32.69 17.61 -2.43
N HIS A 176 33.49 18.64 -2.63
CA HIS A 176 33.53 19.82 -1.75
C HIS A 176 32.78 21.03 -2.29
N ILE A 177 32.23 20.97 -3.51
CA ILE A 177 31.40 22.04 -4.06
C ILE A 177 29.97 21.84 -3.60
N THR A 178 29.46 22.74 -2.75
CA THR A 178 28.17 22.56 -2.08
C THR A 178 27.01 23.29 -2.75
N THR A 179 27.25 24.29 -3.59
CA THR A 179 26.17 25.16 -4.09
C THR A 179 26.38 25.56 -5.53
N ILE A 180 25.30 25.58 -6.31
CA ILE A 180 25.25 26.26 -7.61
C ILE A 180 24.66 27.66 -7.38
N PRO A 181 25.48 28.73 -7.42
CA PRO A 181 25.01 30.08 -7.16
C PRO A 181 24.17 30.64 -8.31
N GLY A 182 23.40 31.69 -8.04
CA GLY A 182 22.71 32.46 -9.06
C GLY A 182 23.68 33.01 -10.12
N ASN A 183 23.26 33.00 -11.39
CA ASN A 183 24.04 33.47 -12.55
C ASN A 183 25.38 32.75 -12.76
N ALA A 184 25.57 31.54 -12.20
CA ALA A 184 26.81 30.77 -12.27
C ALA A 184 27.35 30.57 -13.69
N PHE A 185 26.46 30.44 -14.68
CA PHE A 185 26.79 30.10 -16.06
C PHE A 185 26.54 31.25 -17.04
N GLN A 186 26.27 32.47 -16.53
CA GLN A 186 25.90 33.61 -17.36
C GLN A 186 27.06 34.05 -18.27
N GLY A 187 26.78 34.31 -19.55
CA GLY A 187 27.78 34.83 -20.51
C GLY A 187 28.85 33.81 -20.94
N MET A 188 28.69 32.54 -20.58
CA MET A 188 29.60 31.46 -20.96
C MET A 188 29.55 31.15 -22.47
N THR A 189 28.36 31.15 -23.06
CA THR A 189 28.12 31.03 -24.50
C THR A 189 26.82 31.75 -24.86
N ASN A 190 26.71 32.24 -26.10
CA ASN A 190 25.48 32.78 -26.66
C ASN A 190 24.64 31.69 -27.37
N GLU A 191 25.21 30.50 -27.57
CA GLU A 191 24.60 29.37 -28.24
C GLU A 191 24.06 28.34 -27.23
N SER A 192 23.66 27.17 -27.73
CA SER A 192 23.18 26.06 -26.93
C SER A 192 24.30 25.37 -26.13
N VAL A 193 23.99 25.00 -24.88
CA VAL A 193 24.93 24.33 -23.96
C VAL A 193 24.36 23.05 -23.36
N ILE A 194 25.24 22.07 -23.16
CA ILE A 194 25.02 20.85 -22.39
C ILE A 194 25.80 20.94 -21.07
N LEU A 195 25.10 20.92 -19.95
CA LEU A 195 25.69 20.95 -18.61
C LEU A 195 25.63 19.55 -17.98
N LYS A 196 26.80 18.97 -17.73
CA LYS A 196 26.96 17.69 -17.03
C LYS A 196 27.57 17.92 -15.65
N LEU A 197 26.73 18.00 -14.64
CA LEU A 197 27.05 18.39 -13.27
C LEU A 197 26.78 17.22 -12.31
N TYR A 198 27.47 16.09 -12.46
CA TYR A 198 27.14 14.84 -11.76
C TYR A 198 28.18 14.42 -10.71
N GLY A 199 27.75 13.71 -9.66
CA GLY A 199 28.66 13.18 -8.63
C GLY A 199 29.38 14.23 -7.76
N ASN A 200 28.89 15.48 -7.72
CA ASN A 200 29.48 16.54 -6.90
C ASN A 200 28.82 16.61 -5.51
N GLY A 201 29.41 17.41 -4.62
CA GLY A 201 28.91 17.66 -3.27
C GLY A 201 27.73 18.63 -3.16
N PHE A 202 26.98 18.88 -4.24
CA PHE A 202 25.94 19.91 -4.24
C PHE A 202 24.84 19.61 -3.22
N GLU A 203 24.48 20.61 -2.43
CA GLU A 203 23.37 20.61 -1.46
C GLU A 203 22.19 21.46 -1.95
N GLU A 204 22.48 22.57 -2.63
CA GLU A 204 21.48 23.54 -3.09
C GLU A 204 21.77 24.12 -4.48
N VAL A 205 20.71 24.29 -5.28
CA VAL A 205 20.70 25.11 -6.50
C VAL A 205 19.89 26.38 -6.25
N GLN A 206 20.54 27.54 -6.33
CA GLN A 206 19.93 28.84 -6.03
C GLN A 206 18.98 29.33 -7.15
N SER A 207 18.22 30.39 -6.85
CA SER A 207 17.41 31.10 -7.85
C SER A 207 18.28 31.65 -8.96
N HIS A 208 17.79 31.65 -10.20
CA HIS A 208 18.51 32.19 -11.37
C HIS A 208 19.86 31.51 -11.62
N ALA A 209 20.09 30.28 -11.12
CA ALA A 209 21.35 29.55 -11.29
C ALA A 209 21.76 29.40 -12.77
N PHE A 210 20.77 29.21 -13.65
CA PHE A 210 20.98 29.00 -15.09
C PHE A 210 20.58 30.23 -15.94
N ASN A 211 20.45 31.40 -15.33
CA ASN A 211 20.01 32.62 -16.01
C ASN A 211 20.94 33.00 -17.18
N GLY A 212 20.35 33.39 -18.31
CA GLY A 212 21.07 33.79 -19.52
C GLY A 212 21.72 32.64 -20.27
N THR A 213 21.26 31.40 -20.07
CA THR A 213 21.76 30.20 -20.79
C THR A 213 20.68 29.55 -21.64
N THR A 214 21.10 28.94 -22.76
CA THR A 214 20.24 28.12 -23.64
C THR A 214 20.60 26.65 -23.46
N LEU A 215 19.88 25.94 -22.60
CA LEU A 215 20.17 24.56 -22.20
C LEU A 215 19.54 23.54 -23.15
N ILE A 216 20.35 22.65 -23.71
CA ILE A 216 19.87 21.41 -24.35
C ILE A 216 19.63 20.35 -23.27
N SER A 217 20.62 20.13 -22.43
CA SER A 217 20.60 19.08 -21.41
C SER A 217 21.28 19.57 -20.13
N LEU A 218 20.64 19.24 -19.00
CA LEU A 218 21.15 19.44 -17.66
C LEU A 218 21.15 18.09 -16.92
N GLU A 219 22.34 17.55 -16.66
CA GLU A 219 22.53 16.32 -15.90
C GLU A 219 23.03 16.67 -14.49
N LEU A 220 22.19 16.51 -13.47
CA LEU A 220 22.48 16.67 -12.04
C LEU A 220 22.50 15.32 -11.30
N LYS A 221 22.69 14.22 -12.02
CA LYS A 221 22.65 12.88 -11.44
C LYS A 221 23.75 12.64 -10.40
N GLU A 222 23.54 11.70 -9.50
CA GLU A 222 24.53 11.26 -8.49
C GLU A 222 25.00 12.34 -7.49
N ASN A 223 24.36 13.52 -7.47
CA ASN A 223 24.56 14.50 -6.39
C ASN A 223 23.72 14.07 -5.17
N ILE A 224 24.24 13.13 -4.39
CA ILE A 224 23.52 12.47 -3.29
C ILE A 224 23.10 13.40 -2.16
N HIS A 225 23.73 14.57 -2.04
CA HIS A 225 23.45 15.58 -1.03
C HIS A 225 22.51 16.69 -1.52
N LEU A 226 22.12 16.68 -2.80
CA LEU A 226 21.31 17.76 -3.38
C LEU A 226 19.87 17.68 -2.85
N GLU A 227 19.52 18.55 -1.90
CA GLU A 227 18.22 18.53 -1.23
C GLU A 227 17.24 19.55 -1.82
N LYS A 228 17.75 20.70 -2.27
CA LYS A 228 16.93 21.86 -2.65
C LYS A 228 17.31 22.42 -4.01
N MET A 229 16.29 22.66 -4.82
CA MET A 229 16.38 23.44 -6.05
C MET A 229 15.35 24.55 -5.95
N HIS A 230 15.82 25.79 -5.97
CA HIS A 230 14.94 26.95 -5.81
C HIS A 230 13.88 27.00 -6.93
N SER A 231 12.68 27.48 -6.61
CA SER A 231 11.52 27.53 -7.52
C SER A 231 11.80 28.26 -8.84
N GLY A 232 12.62 29.31 -8.77
CA GLY A 232 13.11 30.11 -9.91
C GLY A 232 14.52 29.73 -10.40
N ALA A 233 15.00 28.50 -10.21
CA ALA A 233 16.34 28.08 -10.67
C ALA A 233 16.53 28.25 -12.19
N PHE A 234 15.47 27.98 -12.97
CA PHE A 234 15.44 28.12 -14.44
C PHE A 234 14.95 29.49 -14.92
N GLN A 235 14.76 30.46 -14.03
CA GLN A 235 14.28 31.78 -14.43
C GLN A 235 15.34 32.50 -15.27
N GLY A 236 14.95 32.94 -16.48
CA GLY A 236 15.87 33.54 -17.45
C GLY A 236 16.71 32.54 -18.25
N ALA A 237 16.49 31.23 -18.07
CA ALA A 237 17.07 30.18 -18.92
C ALA A 237 16.09 29.77 -20.03
N THR A 238 16.62 29.41 -21.19
CA THR A 238 15.86 28.77 -22.27
C THR A 238 16.16 27.27 -22.25
N GLY A 239 15.16 26.39 -22.09
CA GLY A 239 15.40 24.96 -21.80
C GLY A 239 15.44 24.66 -20.30
N PRO A 240 15.93 23.48 -19.86
CA PRO A 240 16.52 22.40 -20.64
C PRO A 240 15.50 21.53 -21.40
N SER A 241 15.94 20.87 -22.48
CA SER A 241 15.14 19.81 -23.14
C SER A 241 15.27 18.47 -22.44
N ILE A 242 16.42 18.17 -21.84
CA ILE A 242 16.68 16.96 -21.06
C ILE A 242 17.09 17.37 -19.64
N LEU A 243 16.35 16.90 -18.63
CA LEU A 243 16.69 17.08 -17.22
C LEU A 243 16.88 15.71 -16.57
N ASP A 244 18.10 15.43 -16.11
CA ASP A 244 18.41 14.24 -15.32
C ASP A 244 18.78 14.62 -13.90
N ILE A 245 17.97 14.21 -12.93
CA ILE A 245 18.14 14.42 -11.49
C ILE A 245 18.20 13.08 -10.74
N SER A 246 18.63 12.02 -11.42
CA SER A 246 18.68 10.66 -10.87
C SER A 246 19.64 10.55 -9.69
N SER A 247 19.31 9.73 -8.70
CA SER A 247 20.12 9.52 -7.49
C SER A 247 20.43 10.82 -6.74
N THR A 248 19.47 11.75 -6.70
CA THR A 248 19.54 12.98 -5.89
C THR A 248 18.59 12.90 -4.70
N LYS A 249 18.82 13.74 -3.68
CA LYS A 249 17.95 13.85 -2.50
C LYS A 249 16.89 14.96 -2.64
N LEU A 250 16.62 15.39 -3.87
CA LEU A 250 15.75 16.52 -4.16
C LEU A 250 14.32 16.22 -3.69
N GLN A 251 13.73 17.14 -2.93
CA GLN A 251 12.38 16.93 -2.37
C GLN A 251 11.26 17.29 -3.37
N ALA A 252 11.49 18.31 -4.21
CA ALA A 252 10.55 18.80 -5.19
C ALA A 252 11.28 19.43 -6.39
N LEU A 253 10.63 19.37 -7.57
CA LEU A 253 11.06 20.09 -8.76
C LEU A 253 10.68 21.60 -8.68
N PRO A 254 11.39 22.48 -9.40
CA PRO A 254 11.09 23.91 -9.41
C PRO A 254 9.72 24.21 -10.04
N SER A 255 9.14 25.36 -9.70
CA SER A 255 7.79 25.71 -10.14
C SER A 255 7.74 26.38 -11.51
N HIS A 256 8.87 26.87 -12.03
CA HIS A 256 9.01 27.58 -13.30
C HIS A 256 10.09 26.96 -14.17
N GLY A 257 10.00 27.15 -15.49
CA GLY A 257 11.02 26.71 -16.46
C GLY A 257 11.00 25.21 -16.79
N LEU A 258 9.89 24.52 -16.54
CA LEU A 258 9.72 23.09 -16.88
C LEU A 258 9.07 22.85 -18.25
N GLU A 259 8.59 23.90 -18.91
CA GLU A 259 7.76 23.84 -20.12
C GLU A 259 8.52 23.26 -21.33
N SER A 260 9.81 23.54 -21.42
CA SER A 260 10.69 23.08 -22.50
C SER A 260 11.19 21.64 -22.33
N ILE A 261 10.96 21.01 -21.16
CA ILE A 261 11.48 19.67 -20.87
C ILE A 261 10.76 18.64 -21.74
N GLN A 262 11.54 17.90 -22.54
CA GLN A 262 11.10 16.77 -23.35
C GLN A 262 11.40 15.44 -22.68
N THR A 263 12.53 15.34 -21.98
CA THR A 263 12.94 14.13 -21.25
C THR A 263 13.25 14.47 -19.80
N LEU A 264 12.50 13.87 -18.88
CA LEU A 264 12.73 13.96 -17.43
C LEU A 264 13.21 12.60 -16.91
N ILE A 265 14.37 12.57 -16.25
CA ILE A 265 14.94 11.37 -15.63
C ILE A 265 15.14 11.66 -14.14
N ALA A 266 14.51 10.87 -13.28
CA ALA A 266 14.54 10.97 -11.83
C ALA A 266 14.50 9.55 -11.24
N GLU A 267 15.40 8.69 -11.70
CA GLU A 267 15.54 7.31 -11.22
C GLU A 267 16.32 7.30 -9.91
N SER A 268 15.94 6.41 -8.98
CA SER A 268 16.56 6.30 -7.64
C SER A 268 16.54 7.60 -6.78
N SER A 269 15.63 8.53 -7.09
CA SER A 269 15.43 9.79 -6.36
C SER A 269 14.26 9.67 -5.36
N TYR A 270 14.46 8.85 -4.32
CA TYR A 270 13.40 8.47 -3.36
C TYR A 270 12.84 9.64 -2.54
N SER A 271 13.60 10.73 -2.40
CA SER A 271 13.15 11.94 -1.69
C SER A 271 12.15 12.77 -2.49
N LEU A 272 12.10 12.59 -3.82
CA LEU A 272 11.16 13.29 -4.70
C LEU A 272 9.78 12.67 -4.52
N ARG A 273 9.01 13.18 -3.56
CA ARG A 273 7.70 12.60 -3.21
C ARG A 273 6.57 13.18 -4.07
N THR A 274 6.70 14.44 -4.47
CA THR A 274 5.67 15.17 -5.22
C THR A 274 6.18 15.63 -6.57
N LEU A 275 5.27 15.70 -7.54
CA LEU A 275 5.51 16.32 -8.84
C LEU A 275 4.67 17.59 -9.00
N PRO A 276 5.19 18.59 -9.75
CA PRO A 276 4.39 19.73 -10.19
C PRO A 276 3.23 19.30 -11.09
N SER A 277 2.23 20.16 -11.25
CA SER A 277 1.07 19.89 -12.12
C SER A 277 1.52 19.61 -13.56
N ARG A 278 0.79 18.71 -14.23
CA ARG A 278 1.03 18.33 -15.63
C ARG A 278 1.08 19.51 -16.60
N GLU A 279 0.39 20.61 -16.28
CA GLU A 279 0.32 21.82 -17.10
C GLU A 279 1.69 22.48 -17.28
N LYS A 280 2.62 22.25 -16.35
CA LYS A 280 3.98 22.75 -16.41
C LYS A 280 4.89 21.95 -17.35
N PHE A 281 4.42 20.79 -17.84
CA PHE A 281 5.17 19.87 -18.69
C PHE A 281 4.54 19.80 -20.10
N THR A 282 4.52 20.92 -20.81
CA THR A 282 3.82 21.06 -22.12
C THR A 282 4.49 20.30 -23.26
N SER A 283 5.81 20.11 -23.18
CA SER A 283 6.65 19.49 -24.21
C SER A 283 7.15 18.09 -23.86
N LEU A 284 6.73 17.52 -22.72
CA LEU A 284 7.28 16.26 -22.20
C LEU A 284 6.91 15.07 -23.11
N LEU A 285 7.93 14.27 -23.46
CA LEU A 285 7.84 13.09 -24.33
C LEU A 285 8.27 11.81 -23.60
N VAL A 286 9.23 11.91 -22.68
CA VAL A 286 9.73 10.77 -21.90
C VAL A 286 9.88 11.17 -20.43
N ALA A 287 9.37 10.33 -19.53
CA ALA A 287 9.54 10.46 -18.09
C ALA A 287 10.02 9.13 -17.48
N ALA A 288 11.25 9.08 -16.99
CA ALA A 288 11.78 7.96 -16.23
C ALA A 288 11.86 8.36 -14.77
N LEU A 289 11.01 7.77 -13.93
CA LEU A 289 10.75 8.21 -12.56
C LEU A 289 11.01 7.07 -11.57
N THR A 290 11.16 7.41 -10.29
CA THR A 290 11.35 6.42 -9.23
C THR A 290 10.05 5.69 -8.86
N TYR A 291 8.94 6.42 -8.81
CA TYR A 291 7.66 5.90 -8.31
C TYR A 291 6.64 5.68 -9.44
N PRO A 292 6.00 4.48 -9.52
CA PRO A 292 4.96 4.23 -10.52
C PRO A 292 3.75 5.18 -10.42
N SER A 293 3.42 5.67 -9.22
CA SER A 293 2.29 6.59 -9.01
C SER A 293 2.50 7.94 -9.71
N HIS A 294 3.75 8.39 -9.87
CA HIS A 294 4.03 9.65 -10.55
C HIS A 294 3.64 9.61 -12.02
N CYS A 295 3.73 8.45 -12.68
CA CYS A 295 3.27 8.28 -14.06
C CYS A 295 1.76 8.46 -14.23
N CYS A 296 0.98 8.44 -13.15
CA CYS A 296 -0.46 8.71 -13.21
C CYS A 296 -0.80 10.17 -13.54
N ALA A 297 0.09 11.12 -13.24
CA ALA A 297 -0.08 12.53 -13.62
C ALA A 297 -0.22 12.71 -15.15
N PHE A 298 0.37 11.78 -15.89
CA PHE A 298 0.56 11.80 -17.33
C PHE A 298 -0.38 10.85 -18.08
N ARG A 299 -1.26 10.13 -17.36
CA ARG A 299 -2.19 9.17 -17.96
C ARG A 299 -3.32 9.91 -18.70
N ASN A 300 -3.67 9.43 -19.89
CA ASN A 300 -4.71 10.00 -20.78
C ASN A 300 -4.36 11.33 -21.47
N LEU A 301 -3.09 11.60 -21.76
CA LEU A 301 -2.76 12.69 -22.69
C LEU A 301 -3.45 12.43 -24.05
N PRO A 302 -4.16 13.44 -24.60
CA PRO A 302 -4.62 13.35 -25.97
C PRO A 302 -3.39 13.07 -26.84
N LYS A 303 -3.52 12.08 -27.74
CA LYS A 303 -2.52 11.88 -28.77
C LYS A 303 -2.47 13.20 -29.52
N LYS A 304 -1.36 13.95 -29.44
CA LYS A 304 -1.16 15.11 -30.31
C LYS A 304 -1.02 14.53 -31.71
N ASP A 305 -2.11 14.56 -32.47
CA ASP A 305 -2.08 14.31 -33.91
C ASP A 305 -1.28 15.46 -34.52
N TYR A 306 0.01 15.22 -34.76
CA TYR A 306 0.79 16.08 -35.65
C TYR A 306 0.33 15.78 -37.08
N SER A 307 -0.84 16.28 -37.47
CA SER A 307 -1.18 16.46 -38.87
C SER A 307 -0.49 17.73 -39.34
N VAL A 308 0.78 17.62 -39.75
CA VAL A 308 1.43 18.71 -40.48
C VAL A 308 0.77 18.76 -41.85
N ILE A 309 -0.04 19.80 -42.06
CA ILE A 309 -0.42 20.30 -43.38
C ILE A 309 0.90 20.72 -44.03
N PHE A 310 1.41 19.92 -44.95
CA PHE A 310 2.36 20.40 -45.93
C PHE A 310 1.57 20.84 -47.16
N GLU A 311 1.56 22.15 -47.37
CA GLU A 311 1.12 22.79 -48.60
C GLU A 311 2.02 22.28 -49.73
N GLU A 312 1.39 21.66 -50.72
CA GLU A 312 2.03 21.00 -51.85
C GLU A 312 2.59 22.06 -52.80
N SER A 313 3.84 22.47 -52.59
CA SER A 313 4.63 23.08 -53.66
C SER A 313 6.12 22.89 -53.43
N GLU A 314 6.77 22.36 -54.46
CA GLU A 314 8.22 22.27 -54.67
C GLU A 314 9.01 21.34 -53.75
N LEU A 315 9.26 20.10 -54.21
CA LEU A 315 10.60 19.70 -54.67
C LEU A 315 10.55 18.27 -55.23
N SER A 316 10.85 18.14 -56.52
CA SER A 316 11.04 16.87 -57.21
C SER A 316 12.43 16.29 -56.90
N GLY A 317 12.45 14.99 -56.59
CA GLY A 317 13.65 14.18 -56.50
C GLY A 317 14.19 14.09 -55.08
N TRP A 318 14.07 12.91 -54.48
CA TRP A 318 15.10 12.11 -53.80
C TRP A 318 14.38 11.01 -52.98
N ASP A 319 14.72 9.77 -53.31
CA ASP A 319 14.24 8.51 -52.75
C ASP A 319 14.58 8.39 -51.25
N TYR A 320 13.57 8.31 -50.36
CA TYR A 320 13.78 7.93 -48.95
C TYR A 320 12.64 7.11 -48.34
N ASP A 321 13.11 6.07 -47.66
CA ASP A 321 12.49 5.10 -46.76
C ASP A 321 11.30 5.62 -45.91
N TYR A 322 10.24 4.81 -45.86
CA TYR A 322 9.00 5.07 -45.14
C TYR A 322 9.23 4.96 -43.61
N GLY A 323 9.77 6.01 -43.01
CA GLY A 323 9.79 6.19 -41.55
C GLY A 323 8.41 6.62 -41.05
N PHE A 324 7.68 5.70 -40.43
CA PHE A 324 6.41 5.95 -39.73
C PHE A 324 6.50 7.21 -38.82
N CYS A 325 5.81 8.29 -39.15
CA CYS A 325 5.42 9.32 -38.19
C CYS A 325 4.33 8.74 -37.28
N SER A 326 4.70 7.88 -36.33
CA SER A 326 3.79 7.57 -35.22
C SER A 326 3.67 8.80 -34.31
N PRO A 327 2.45 9.15 -33.84
CA PRO A 327 2.30 10.20 -32.84
C PRO A 327 3.16 9.83 -31.64
N LYS A 328 4.11 10.69 -31.26
CA LYS A 328 4.96 10.50 -30.08
C LYS A 328 4.06 10.56 -28.85
N THR A 329 3.58 9.42 -28.40
CA THR A 329 2.86 9.28 -27.13
C THR A 329 3.86 9.45 -26.00
N LEU A 330 3.56 10.28 -25.00
CA LEU A 330 4.38 10.40 -23.80
C LEU A 330 4.60 9.03 -23.17
N GLN A 331 5.86 8.64 -23.04
CA GLN A 331 6.27 7.39 -22.41
C GLN A 331 6.70 7.66 -20.97
N CYS A 332 6.03 7.04 -20.00
CA CYS A 332 6.39 7.14 -18.59
C CYS A 332 6.73 5.77 -17.99
N VAL A 333 7.85 5.66 -17.30
CA VAL A 333 8.33 4.46 -16.63
C VAL A 333 8.71 4.76 -15.18
N PRO A 334 8.50 3.83 -14.21
CA PRO A 334 7.84 2.53 -14.36
C PRO A 334 6.33 2.65 -14.54
N GLU A 335 5.74 1.71 -15.27
CA GLU A 335 4.28 1.67 -15.47
C GLU A 335 3.56 1.42 -14.13
N PRO A 336 2.42 2.09 -13.88
CA PRO A 336 1.58 1.84 -12.70
C PRO A 336 1.20 0.37 -12.57
N ASP A 337 1.30 -0.19 -11.37
CA ASP A 337 1.05 -1.60 -11.10
C ASP A 337 -0.41 -1.87 -10.70
N ALA A 338 -0.77 -3.16 -10.58
CA ALA A 338 -2.13 -3.57 -10.21
C ALA A 338 -2.50 -3.23 -8.76
N PHE A 339 -1.50 -2.96 -7.90
CA PHE A 339 -1.68 -2.66 -6.48
C PHE A 339 -1.84 -1.16 -6.21
N ASN A 340 -1.32 -0.31 -7.10
CA ASN A 340 -1.44 1.14 -7.08
C ASN A 340 -1.86 1.68 -8.47
N PRO A 341 -3.11 1.40 -8.90
CA PRO A 341 -3.64 1.98 -10.13
C PRO A 341 -3.79 3.49 -10.00
N CYS A 342 -3.86 4.21 -11.14
CA CYS A 342 -4.09 5.65 -11.23
C CYS A 342 -5.52 6.08 -10.87
N GLU A 343 -6.05 5.53 -9.78
CA GLU A 343 -7.37 5.78 -9.22
C GLU A 343 -7.19 6.24 -7.77
N ASP A 344 -8.16 6.99 -7.26
CA ASP A 344 -8.20 7.29 -5.83
C ASP A 344 -8.36 6.00 -4.99
N ILE A 345 -8.14 6.08 -3.67
CA ILE A 345 -8.14 4.93 -2.74
C ILE A 345 -9.39 4.05 -2.95
N MET A 346 -10.57 4.67 -2.97
CA MET A 346 -11.85 3.95 -3.19
C MET A 346 -12.26 3.82 -4.66
N GLY A 347 -11.76 4.68 -5.54
CA GLY A 347 -12.05 4.69 -6.98
C GLY A 347 -13.49 5.11 -7.37
N TYR A 348 -14.50 4.51 -6.74
CA TYR A 348 -15.92 4.71 -7.09
C TYR A 348 -16.66 5.63 -6.11
N ALA A 349 -17.52 6.50 -6.65
CA ALA A 349 -18.32 7.44 -5.85
C ALA A 349 -19.30 6.72 -4.88
N PHE A 350 -19.92 5.61 -5.30
CA PHE A 350 -20.86 4.89 -4.44
C PHE A 350 -20.15 4.23 -3.23
N LEU A 351 -18.92 3.74 -3.41
CA LEU A 351 -18.13 3.16 -2.31
C LEU A 351 -17.80 4.22 -1.26
N ARG A 352 -17.53 5.47 -1.69
CA ARG A 352 -17.29 6.60 -0.77
C ARG A 352 -18.50 6.91 0.10
N VAL A 353 -19.69 6.94 -0.48
CA VAL A 353 -20.93 7.16 0.29
C VAL A 353 -21.11 6.02 1.31
N LEU A 354 -20.85 4.79 0.88
CA LEU A 354 -21.08 3.62 1.70
C LEU A 354 -20.05 3.44 2.82
N ILE A 355 -18.77 3.74 2.60
CA ILE A 355 -17.75 3.67 3.66
C ILE A 355 -18.05 4.66 4.79
N TRP A 356 -18.50 5.87 4.47
CA TRP A 356 -18.94 6.84 5.48
C TRP A 356 -20.14 6.33 6.28
N LEU A 357 -21.14 5.74 5.60
CA LEU A 357 -22.30 5.16 6.26
C LEU A 357 -21.90 3.99 7.17
N ILE A 358 -21.14 3.01 6.67
CA ILE A 358 -20.68 1.85 7.43
C ILE A 358 -19.83 2.26 8.63
N ASN A 359 -18.92 3.21 8.43
CA ASN A 359 -18.04 3.75 9.48
C ASN A 359 -18.86 4.34 10.64
N ILE A 360 -19.80 5.25 10.35
CA ILE A 360 -20.64 5.87 11.39
C ILE A 360 -21.42 4.80 12.17
N LEU A 361 -22.02 3.84 11.47
CA LEU A 361 -22.76 2.75 12.11
C LEU A 361 -21.86 1.86 12.97
N ALA A 362 -20.66 1.52 12.49
CA ALA A 362 -19.70 0.70 13.22
C ALA A 362 -19.20 1.41 14.48
N ILE A 363 -18.80 2.68 14.41
CA ILE A 363 -18.32 3.45 15.56
C ILE A 363 -19.45 3.65 16.58
N VAL A 364 -20.57 4.23 16.15
CA VAL A 364 -21.68 4.58 17.07
C VAL A 364 -22.31 3.33 17.66
N GLY A 365 -22.55 2.30 16.85
CA GLY A 365 -23.16 1.05 17.27
C GLY A 365 -22.30 0.31 18.30
N ASN A 366 -21.01 0.09 17.99
CA ASN A 366 -20.12 -0.64 18.89
C ASN A 366 -19.75 0.17 20.14
N LEU A 367 -19.58 1.49 20.05
CA LEU A 367 -19.39 2.35 21.21
C LEU A 367 -20.60 2.30 22.15
N THR A 368 -21.82 2.35 21.59
CA THR A 368 -23.05 2.23 22.37
C THR A 368 -23.13 0.87 23.08
N VAL A 369 -22.80 -0.22 22.39
CA VAL A 369 -22.76 -1.57 22.99
C VAL A 369 -21.76 -1.60 24.16
N LEU A 370 -20.55 -1.07 23.95
CA LEU A 370 -19.51 -1.01 24.96
C LEU A 370 -19.97 -0.20 26.18
N LEU A 371 -20.54 1.00 25.97
CA LEU A 371 -21.06 1.85 27.03
C LEU A 371 -22.18 1.16 27.81
N VAL A 372 -23.16 0.56 27.13
CA VAL A 372 -24.27 -0.15 27.78
C VAL A 372 -23.76 -1.31 28.63
N LEU A 373 -22.83 -2.11 28.11
CA LEU A 373 -22.32 -3.29 28.81
C LEU A 373 -21.41 -2.92 29.99
N LEU A 374 -20.58 -1.88 29.87
CA LEU A 374 -19.67 -1.44 30.94
C LEU A 374 -20.37 -0.65 32.04
N THR A 375 -21.43 0.11 31.71
CA THR A 375 -22.19 0.90 32.71
C THR A 375 -23.35 0.12 33.36
N SER A 376 -23.65 -1.08 32.84
CA SER A 376 -24.70 -1.95 33.38
C SER A 376 -24.37 -2.37 34.82
N ARG A 377 -25.35 -2.24 35.73
CA ARG A 377 -25.23 -2.65 37.14
C ARG A 377 -25.27 -4.17 37.34
N TYR A 378 -25.50 -4.94 36.27
CA TYR A 378 -25.62 -6.39 36.33
C TYR A 378 -24.24 -7.08 36.38
N LYS A 379 -24.17 -8.25 37.00
CA LYS A 379 -22.92 -9.03 37.08
C LYS A 379 -22.39 -9.38 35.68
N LEU A 380 -21.06 -9.26 35.52
CA LEU A 380 -20.37 -9.50 34.27
C LEU A 380 -20.27 -11.01 33.98
N THR A 381 -21.21 -11.51 33.17
CA THR A 381 -21.23 -12.92 32.74
C THR A 381 -20.24 -13.17 31.60
N VAL A 382 -19.77 -14.41 31.42
CA VAL A 382 -18.82 -14.75 30.33
C VAL A 382 -19.30 -14.27 28.95
N PRO A 383 -20.56 -14.46 28.54
CA PRO A 383 -21.00 -13.96 27.24
C PRO A 383 -20.98 -12.43 27.14
N ARG A 384 -21.25 -11.71 28.24
CA ARG A 384 -21.18 -10.24 28.26
C ARG A 384 -19.73 -9.76 28.13
N PHE A 385 -18.81 -10.44 28.82
CA PHE A 385 -17.37 -10.19 28.68
C PHE A 385 -16.89 -10.37 27.24
N LEU A 386 -17.27 -11.47 26.59
CA LEU A 386 -16.88 -11.75 25.21
C LEU A 386 -17.51 -10.75 24.23
N MET A 387 -18.77 -10.34 24.43
CA MET A 387 -19.41 -9.29 23.64
C MET A 387 -18.71 -7.94 23.79
N CYS A 388 -18.22 -7.57 24.98
CA CYS A 388 -17.41 -6.36 25.15
C CYS A 388 -16.15 -6.40 24.30
N ASN A 389 -15.41 -7.51 24.35
CA ASN A 389 -14.20 -7.68 23.55
C ASN A 389 -14.49 -7.60 22.04
N LEU A 390 -15.58 -8.21 21.57
CA LEU A 390 -15.97 -8.13 20.17
C LEU A 390 -16.31 -6.70 19.76
N SER A 391 -17.13 -6.00 20.57
CA SER A 391 -17.48 -4.61 20.30
C SER A 391 -16.27 -3.68 20.31
N PHE A 392 -15.25 -3.97 21.12
CA PHE A 392 -13.99 -3.22 21.12
C PHE A 392 -13.21 -3.44 19.81
N ALA A 393 -13.09 -4.70 19.36
CA ALA A 393 -12.44 -5.03 18.10
C ALA A 393 -13.14 -4.35 16.91
N ASP A 394 -14.46 -4.42 16.86
CA ASP A 394 -15.27 -3.83 15.79
C ASP A 394 -15.27 -2.28 15.83
N PHE A 395 -15.16 -1.68 17.02
CA PHE A 395 -14.90 -0.24 17.15
C PHE A 395 -13.54 0.16 16.58
N CYS A 396 -12.49 -0.63 16.83
CA CYS A 396 -11.16 -0.40 16.23
C CYS A 396 -11.21 -0.53 14.70
N MET A 397 -12.01 -1.46 14.17
CA MET A 397 -12.26 -1.57 12.73
C MET A 397 -12.94 -0.31 12.17
N GLY A 398 -13.90 0.26 12.92
CA GLY A 398 -14.51 1.55 12.59
C GLY A 398 -13.50 2.70 12.52
N LEU A 399 -12.57 2.80 13.49
CA LEU A 399 -11.49 3.80 13.47
C LEU A 399 -10.59 3.65 12.24
N TYR A 400 -10.25 2.42 11.86
CA TYR A 400 -9.50 2.17 10.62
C TYR A 400 -10.26 2.69 9.38
N LEU A 401 -11.56 2.38 9.25
CA LEU A 401 -12.37 2.87 8.13
C LEU A 401 -12.46 4.40 8.13
N LEU A 402 -12.51 5.03 9.30
CA LEU A 402 -12.50 6.49 9.44
C LEU A 402 -11.19 7.10 8.94
N LEU A 403 -10.03 6.50 9.27
CA LEU A 403 -8.74 6.95 8.75
C LEU A 403 -8.71 6.88 7.23
N ILE A 404 -9.10 5.74 6.65
CA ILE A 404 -9.11 5.56 5.20
C ILE A 404 -10.09 6.53 4.51
N ALA A 405 -11.31 6.69 5.03
CA ALA A 405 -12.30 7.60 4.48
C ALA A 405 -11.86 9.08 4.56
N SER A 406 -11.15 9.45 5.63
CA SER A 406 -10.62 10.80 5.81
C SER A 406 -9.56 11.13 4.77
N VAL A 407 -8.62 10.21 4.54
CA VAL A 407 -7.54 10.38 3.55
C VAL A 407 -8.12 10.41 2.15
N ASP A 408 -9.02 9.48 1.79
CA ASP A 408 -9.67 9.46 0.48
C ASP A 408 -10.43 10.77 0.19
N SER A 409 -11.06 11.36 1.21
CA SER A 409 -11.74 12.65 1.08
C SER A 409 -10.77 13.82 0.89
N GLN A 410 -9.61 13.81 1.55
CA GLN A 410 -8.61 14.88 1.46
C GLN A 410 -7.85 14.85 0.13
N THR A 411 -7.53 13.66 -0.37
CA THR A 411 -6.69 13.49 -1.57
C THR A 411 -7.50 13.29 -2.85
N LYS A 412 -8.78 13.65 -2.85
CA LYS A 412 -9.72 13.35 -3.94
C LYS A 412 -9.23 13.90 -5.28
N GLY A 413 -9.06 13.02 -6.27
CA GLY A 413 -8.63 13.38 -7.63
C GLY A 413 -7.13 13.66 -7.77
N GLN A 414 -6.38 13.63 -6.66
CA GLN A 414 -4.93 13.89 -6.63
C GLN A 414 -4.18 12.89 -5.74
N TYR A 415 -4.77 11.70 -5.51
CA TYR A 415 -4.17 10.68 -4.66
C TYR A 415 -2.79 10.26 -5.16
N TYR A 416 -2.56 10.22 -6.47
CA TYR A 416 -1.27 9.83 -7.06
C TYR A 416 -0.07 10.65 -6.55
N ASN A 417 -0.28 11.94 -6.22
CA ASN A 417 0.77 12.83 -5.72
C ASN A 417 0.96 12.74 -4.20
N HIS A 418 -0.06 12.27 -3.47
CA HIS A 418 -0.04 12.06 -2.02
C HIS A 418 0.19 10.59 -1.63
N ALA A 419 0.17 9.68 -2.60
CA ALA A 419 0.23 8.24 -2.38
C ALA A 419 1.52 7.84 -1.65
N ILE A 420 2.67 8.41 -2.06
CA ILE A 420 3.96 8.11 -1.43
C ILE A 420 4.02 8.61 0.00
N GLU A 421 3.53 9.82 0.27
CA GLU A 421 3.47 10.37 1.63
C GLU A 421 2.56 9.54 2.53
N TRP A 422 1.38 9.13 2.03
CA TRP A 422 0.47 8.26 2.76
C TRP A 422 1.08 6.88 3.03
N GLN A 423 1.58 6.20 1.98
CA GLN A 423 2.08 4.84 2.06
C GLN A 423 3.36 4.73 2.89
N THR A 424 4.30 5.68 2.76
CA THR A 424 5.57 5.68 3.52
C THR A 424 5.44 6.38 4.88
N GLY A 425 4.37 7.13 5.09
CA GLY A 425 4.11 7.83 6.35
C GLY A 425 3.63 6.89 7.47
N SER A 426 3.62 7.41 8.69
CA SER A 426 3.13 6.70 9.88
C SER A 426 1.63 6.40 9.82
N GLY A 427 0.87 7.18 9.04
CA GLY A 427 -0.59 7.02 8.88
C GLY A 427 -0.98 5.65 8.33
N CYS A 428 -0.30 5.18 7.27
CA CYS A 428 -0.58 3.87 6.70
C CYS A 428 -0.14 2.73 7.63
N GLY A 429 0.96 2.91 8.37
CA GLY A 429 1.36 1.97 9.43
C GLY A 429 0.31 1.83 10.53
N ALA A 430 -0.26 2.95 11.01
CA ALA A 430 -1.33 2.94 12.01
C ALA A 430 -2.62 2.30 11.47
N ALA A 431 -3.01 2.65 10.24
CA ALA A 431 -4.17 2.04 9.58
C ALA A 431 -4.00 0.51 9.43
N GLY A 432 -2.82 0.07 8.97
CA GLY A 432 -2.44 -1.34 8.85
C GLY A 432 -2.46 -2.09 10.19
N PHE A 433 -1.98 -1.45 11.26
CA PHE A 433 -2.08 -2.00 12.61
C PHE A 433 -3.54 -2.19 13.04
N PHE A 434 -4.36 -1.14 12.95
CA PHE A 434 -5.75 -1.20 13.39
C PHE A 434 -6.57 -2.24 12.63
N THR A 435 -6.42 -2.34 11.30
CA THR A 435 -7.18 -3.31 10.49
C THR A 435 -6.84 -4.75 10.85
N VAL A 436 -5.54 -5.11 10.93
CA VAL A 436 -5.11 -6.47 11.28
C VAL A 436 -5.45 -6.79 12.73
N PHE A 437 -5.16 -5.87 13.66
CA PHE A 437 -5.47 -6.08 15.08
C PHE A 437 -6.97 -6.29 15.30
N ALA A 438 -7.81 -5.43 14.71
CA ALA A 438 -9.26 -5.52 14.83
C ALA A 438 -9.81 -6.80 14.20
N SER A 439 -9.37 -7.16 13.00
CA SER A 439 -9.87 -8.36 12.32
C SER A 439 -9.49 -9.64 13.05
N GLU A 440 -8.23 -9.78 13.47
CA GLU A 440 -7.76 -10.99 14.15
C GLU A 440 -8.38 -11.12 15.54
N LEU A 441 -8.50 -10.02 16.29
CA LEU A 441 -9.18 -10.04 17.58
C LEU A 441 -10.67 -10.36 17.44
N SER A 442 -11.34 -9.84 16.39
CA SER A 442 -12.75 -10.11 16.11
C SER A 442 -12.98 -11.59 15.78
N VAL A 443 -12.18 -12.18 14.87
CA VAL A 443 -12.26 -13.61 14.50
C VAL A 443 -11.96 -14.52 15.70
N TYR A 444 -10.92 -14.20 16.48
CA TYR A 444 -10.60 -14.95 17.70
C TYR A 444 -11.78 -14.90 18.69
N THR A 445 -12.31 -13.71 18.95
CA THR A 445 -13.43 -13.52 19.88
C THR A 445 -14.69 -14.25 19.42
N LEU A 446 -15.03 -14.19 18.13
CA LEU A 446 -16.17 -14.93 17.55
C LEU A 446 -16.02 -16.45 17.70
N THR A 447 -14.79 -16.96 17.54
CA THR A 447 -14.50 -18.38 17.74
C THR A 447 -14.73 -18.77 19.20
N VAL A 448 -14.26 -17.96 20.15
CA VAL A 448 -14.46 -18.19 21.60
C VAL A 448 -15.94 -18.06 21.99
N ILE A 449 -16.68 -17.09 21.43
CA ILE A 449 -18.13 -16.97 21.64
C ILE A 449 -18.82 -18.25 21.16
N THR A 450 -18.50 -18.72 19.96
CA THR A 450 -19.10 -19.94 19.39
C THR A 450 -18.79 -21.18 20.24
N LEU A 451 -17.55 -21.32 20.72
CA LEU A 451 -17.15 -22.40 21.63
C LEU A 451 -17.87 -22.32 22.98
N GLU A 452 -18.00 -21.13 23.56
CA GLU A 452 -18.78 -20.91 24.79
C GLU A 452 -20.24 -21.31 24.60
N ARG A 453 -20.85 -20.92 23.46
CA ARG A 453 -22.23 -21.29 23.15
C ARG A 453 -22.40 -22.78 22.97
N TRP A 454 -21.52 -23.42 22.21
CA TRP A 454 -21.54 -24.85 22.02
C TRP A 454 -21.42 -25.59 23.36
N HIS A 455 -20.43 -25.22 24.18
CA HIS A 455 -20.21 -25.80 25.49
C HIS A 455 -21.44 -25.63 26.40
N THR A 456 -21.98 -24.42 26.52
CA THR A 456 -23.14 -24.14 27.37
C THR A 456 -24.39 -24.88 26.92
N ILE A 457 -24.62 -25.04 25.61
CA ILE A 457 -25.78 -25.75 25.06
C ILE A 457 -25.63 -27.26 25.23
N THR A 458 -24.48 -27.83 24.86
CA THR A 458 -24.25 -29.28 24.93
C THR A 458 -24.21 -29.79 26.37
N TYR A 459 -23.62 -29.02 27.30
CA TYR A 459 -23.50 -29.40 28.71
C TYR A 459 -24.53 -28.71 29.62
N ALA A 460 -25.62 -28.17 29.07
CA ALA A 460 -26.67 -27.48 29.84
C ALA A 460 -27.29 -28.35 30.95
N VAL A 461 -27.21 -29.68 30.81
CA VAL A 461 -27.81 -30.69 31.70
C VAL A 461 -26.92 -31.03 32.92
N GLN A 462 -25.62 -30.68 32.91
CA GLN A 462 -24.70 -30.92 34.03
C GLN A 462 -24.36 -29.60 34.73
N LEU A 463 -24.91 -29.38 35.94
CA LEU A 463 -24.84 -28.12 36.67
C LEU A 463 -23.41 -27.64 37.05
N ASP A 464 -22.40 -28.52 37.03
CA ASP A 464 -21.06 -28.26 37.57
C ASP A 464 -19.98 -27.84 36.55
N GLN A 465 -20.25 -27.84 35.24
CA GLN A 465 -19.22 -27.59 34.20
C GLN A 465 -19.33 -26.22 33.48
N LYS A 466 -19.98 -25.21 34.07
CA LYS A 466 -20.12 -23.90 33.40
C LYS A 466 -18.77 -23.18 33.22
N LEU A 467 -18.50 -22.67 32.02
CA LEU A 467 -17.38 -21.77 31.75
C LEU A 467 -17.49 -20.53 32.65
N ARG A 468 -16.53 -20.39 33.57
CA ARG A 468 -16.44 -19.25 34.51
C ARG A 468 -15.54 -18.16 33.94
N LEU A 469 -15.75 -16.93 34.41
CA LEU A 469 -14.96 -15.76 33.99
C LEU A 469 -13.45 -15.95 34.23
N ARG A 470 -13.08 -16.70 35.29
CA ARG A 470 -11.68 -17.08 35.60
C ARG A 470 -10.98 -17.81 34.46
N HIS A 471 -11.71 -18.58 33.65
CA HIS A 471 -11.15 -19.27 32.46
C HIS A 471 -11.22 -18.38 31.21
N ALA A 472 -12.27 -17.56 31.08
CA ALA A 472 -12.45 -16.69 29.91
C ALA A 472 -11.41 -15.57 29.82
N ILE A 473 -11.00 -14.99 30.96
CA ILE A 473 -9.99 -13.91 31.00
C ILE A 473 -8.63 -14.34 30.40
N PRO A 474 -7.98 -15.43 30.85
CA PRO A 474 -6.69 -15.84 30.28
C PRO A 474 -6.81 -16.27 28.81
N ILE A 475 -7.93 -16.88 28.39
CA ILE A 475 -8.18 -17.19 26.98
C ILE A 475 -8.19 -15.91 26.14
N MET A 476 -8.94 -14.89 26.58
CA MET A 476 -8.97 -13.62 25.87
C MET A 476 -7.62 -12.91 25.89
N LEU A 477 -6.89 -12.93 27.01
CA LEU A 477 -5.54 -12.35 27.09
C LEU A 477 -4.61 -12.97 26.04
N GLY A 478 -4.68 -14.28 25.83
CA GLY A 478 -3.97 -14.97 24.75
C GLY A 478 -4.34 -14.46 23.36
N GLY A 479 -5.64 -14.25 23.11
CA GLY A 479 -6.14 -13.65 21.86
C GLY A 479 -5.63 -12.22 21.63
N TRP A 480 -5.63 -11.39 22.67
CA TRP A 480 -5.08 -10.03 22.61
C TRP A 480 -3.59 -10.03 22.28
N LEU A 481 -2.79 -10.84 22.99
CA LEU A 481 -1.36 -10.97 22.72
C LEU A 481 -1.09 -11.45 21.29
N PHE A 482 -1.87 -12.42 20.82
CA PHE A 482 -1.77 -12.91 19.45
C PHE A 482 -2.09 -11.82 18.41
N SER A 483 -3.24 -11.14 18.54
CA SER A 483 -3.65 -10.11 17.59
C SER A 483 -2.69 -8.93 17.56
N THR A 484 -2.18 -8.50 18.72
CA THR A 484 -1.16 -7.45 18.80
C THR A 484 0.17 -7.91 18.18
N LEU A 485 0.60 -9.15 18.44
CA LEU A 485 1.81 -9.69 17.83
C LEU A 485 1.69 -9.68 16.30
N ILE A 486 0.64 -10.27 15.75
CA ILE A 486 0.46 -10.36 14.29
C ILE A 486 0.36 -8.96 13.66
N ALA A 487 -0.36 -8.02 14.28
CA ALA A 487 -0.50 -6.66 13.76
C ALA A 487 0.80 -5.84 13.80
N THR A 488 1.73 -6.15 14.72
CA THR A 488 3.03 -5.47 14.84
C THR A 488 4.11 -6.05 13.92
N LEU A 489 4.01 -7.31 13.48
CA LEU A 489 5.01 -7.95 12.63
C LEU A 489 5.34 -7.16 11.34
N PRO A 490 4.37 -6.59 10.59
CA PRO A 490 4.68 -5.78 9.42
C PRO A 490 5.28 -4.40 9.76
N LEU A 491 5.12 -3.91 10.99
CA LEU A 491 5.77 -2.66 11.43
C LEU A 491 7.25 -2.86 11.73
N VAL A 492 7.66 -4.06 12.15
CA VAL A 492 9.07 -4.42 12.42
C VAL A 492 9.79 -5.01 11.21
N GLY A 493 9.17 -4.98 10.03
CA GLY A 493 9.80 -5.36 8.75
C GLY A 493 9.65 -6.82 8.33
N VAL A 494 8.75 -7.61 8.95
CA VAL A 494 8.46 -8.99 8.48
C VAL A 494 7.61 -9.00 7.21
N SER A 495 6.77 -7.99 7.05
CA SER A 495 5.94 -7.72 5.87
C SER A 495 5.80 -6.20 5.71
N ASN A 496 5.02 -5.74 4.74
CA ASN A 496 4.86 -4.31 4.44
C ASN A 496 3.38 -3.92 4.31
N TYR A 497 2.95 -2.92 5.09
CA TYR A 497 1.64 -2.28 4.91
C TYR A 497 1.64 -1.25 3.76
N MET A 498 2.81 -0.77 3.35
CA MET A 498 2.96 0.35 2.41
C MET A 498 2.67 -0.01 0.95
N LYS A 499 2.56 -1.31 0.62
CA LYS A 499 2.44 -1.78 -0.78
C LYS A 499 1.08 -1.46 -1.42
N VAL A 500 0.00 -1.39 -0.63
CA VAL A 500 -1.37 -1.17 -1.13
C VAL A 500 -1.93 0.10 -0.49
N SER A 501 -2.70 0.89 -1.25
CA SER A 501 -3.30 2.15 -0.79
C SER A 501 -4.18 2.05 0.47
N ILE A 502 -4.76 0.87 0.70
CA ILE A 502 -5.64 0.55 1.84
C ILE A 502 -4.83 0.01 3.06
N CYS A 503 -3.50 -0.07 2.97
CA CYS A 503 -2.60 -0.41 4.07
C CYS A 503 -2.71 -1.85 4.58
N LEU A 504 -3.02 -2.79 3.69
CA LEU A 504 -3.08 -4.21 4.01
C LEU A 504 -1.75 -4.92 3.69
N PRO A 505 -1.37 -5.92 4.49
CA PRO A 505 -0.13 -6.65 4.26
C PRO A 505 -0.32 -7.63 3.11
N MET A 506 -0.12 -7.15 1.88
CA MET A 506 -0.31 -7.91 0.63
C MET A 506 1.01 -8.13 -0.13
N ASP A 507 2.14 -7.96 0.55
CA ASP A 507 3.47 -8.13 -0.02
C ASP A 507 3.77 -9.61 -0.34
N VAL A 508 4.03 -9.90 -1.62
CA VAL A 508 4.34 -11.25 -2.13
C VAL A 508 5.73 -11.34 -2.76
N GLU A 509 6.56 -10.29 -2.64
CA GLU A 509 7.90 -10.27 -3.23
C GLU A 509 8.89 -11.11 -2.42
N SER A 510 8.80 -11.03 -1.09
CA SER A 510 9.67 -11.75 -0.18
C SER A 510 9.05 -13.08 0.30
N THR A 511 9.90 -14.08 0.55
CA THR A 511 9.43 -15.36 1.10
C THR A 511 8.88 -15.20 2.52
N LEU A 512 9.44 -14.28 3.33
CA LEU A 512 8.98 -13.99 4.69
C LEU A 512 7.57 -13.37 4.68
N SER A 513 7.34 -12.35 3.83
CA SER A 513 6.04 -11.71 3.64
C SER A 513 4.99 -12.73 3.19
N GLN A 514 5.35 -13.62 2.25
CA GLN A 514 4.45 -14.68 1.79
C GLN A 514 4.08 -15.65 2.92
N VAL A 515 5.03 -16.09 3.74
CA VAL A 515 4.77 -16.98 4.90
C VAL A 515 3.87 -16.29 5.92
N TYR A 516 4.11 -15.01 6.21
CA TYR A 516 3.27 -14.21 7.10
C TYR A 516 1.82 -14.16 6.61
N ILE A 517 1.59 -13.78 5.34
CA ILE A 517 0.23 -13.72 4.77
C ILE A 517 -0.44 -15.09 4.82
N LEU A 518 0.29 -16.14 4.45
CA LEU A 518 -0.24 -17.51 4.46
C LEU A 518 -0.59 -17.97 5.88
N SER A 519 0.14 -17.54 6.90
CA SER A 519 -0.14 -17.88 8.30
C SER A 519 -1.46 -17.29 8.80
N ILE A 520 -1.72 -16.01 8.50
CA ILE A 520 -2.99 -15.33 8.79
C ILE A 520 -4.14 -16.01 8.06
N LEU A 521 -3.90 -16.36 6.79
CA LEU A 521 -4.87 -17.06 5.96
C LEU A 521 -5.29 -18.41 6.56
N ILE A 522 -4.30 -19.20 6.97
CA ILE A 522 -4.51 -20.51 7.58
C ILE A 522 -5.25 -20.37 8.90
N PHE A 523 -4.85 -19.40 9.74
CA PHE A 523 -5.52 -19.13 11.00
C PHE A 523 -7.01 -18.82 10.80
N ASN A 524 -7.33 -17.93 9.87
CA ASN A 524 -8.71 -17.58 9.53
C ASN A 524 -9.52 -18.77 8.98
N VAL A 525 -8.91 -19.62 8.15
CA VAL A 525 -9.55 -20.85 7.66
C VAL A 525 -9.79 -21.85 8.80
N VAL A 526 -8.84 -22.02 9.71
CA VAL A 526 -8.98 -22.91 10.88
C VAL A 526 -10.09 -22.40 11.80
N ALA A 527 -10.13 -21.11 12.11
CA ALA A 527 -11.20 -20.48 12.88
C ALA A 527 -12.57 -20.73 12.24
N PHE A 528 -12.68 -20.52 10.92
CA PHE A 528 -13.90 -20.80 10.16
C PHE A 528 -14.34 -22.27 10.27
N LEU A 529 -13.41 -23.22 10.15
CA LEU A 529 -13.71 -24.66 10.28
C LEU A 529 -14.17 -25.04 11.69
N ILE A 530 -13.55 -24.48 12.74
CA ILE A 530 -13.96 -24.69 14.13
C ILE A 530 -15.39 -24.17 14.32
N ILE A 531 -15.67 -22.96 13.86
CA ILE A 531 -17.00 -22.35 13.92
C ILE A 531 -18.04 -23.24 13.21
N CYS A 532 -17.74 -23.72 12.01
CA CYS A 532 -18.61 -24.64 11.26
C CYS A 532 -18.88 -25.95 12.03
N ALA A 533 -17.84 -26.57 12.59
CA ALA A 533 -17.96 -27.81 13.34
C ALA A 533 -18.83 -27.63 14.60
N CYS A 534 -18.62 -26.54 15.34
CA CYS A 534 -19.43 -26.18 16.51
C CYS A 534 -20.90 -25.97 16.11
N TYR A 535 -21.18 -25.34 14.98
CA TYR A 535 -22.55 -25.15 14.51
C TYR A 535 -23.25 -26.44 14.13
N ILE A 536 -22.56 -27.35 13.43
CA ILE A 536 -23.10 -28.67 13.11
C ILE A 536 -23.48 -29.40 14.41
N ARG A 537 -22.61 -29.35 15.44
CA ARG A 537 -22.87 -29.96 16.75
C ARG A 537 -24.04 -29.31 17.50
N ILE A 538 -24.12 -27.97 17.49
CA ILE A 538 -25.25 -27.24 18.10
C ILE A 538 -26.56 -27.58 17.39
N TYR A 539 -26.56 -27.62 16.05
CA TYR A 539 -27.74 -27.95 15.25
C TYR A 539 -28.30 -29.33 15.62
N PHE A 540 -27.44 -30.35 15.65
CA PHE A 540 -27.86 -31.70 16.08
C PHE A 540 -28.30 -31.75 17.55
N ALA A 541 -27.65 -31.01 18.45
CA ALA A 541 -28.06 -30.95 19.85
C ALA A 541 -29.45 -30.32 20.04
N VAL A 542 -29.82 -29.33 19.20
CA VAL A 542 -31.14 -28.69 19.23
C VAL A 542 -32.21 -29.56 18.57
N GLN A 543 -31.84 -30.35 17.55
CA GLN A 543 -32.76 -31.23 16.82
C GLN A 543 -33.10 -32.52 17.59
N ASN A 544 -32.35 -32.87 18.64
CA ASN A 544 -32.61 -34.01 19.53
C ASN A 544 -33.34 -33.55 20.81
N PRO A 545 -34.69 -33.47 20.83
CA PRO A 545 -35.46 -32.95 21.97
C PRO A 545 -35.40 -33.81 23.24
N GLU A 546 -34.97 -35.08 23.17
CA GLU A 546 -34.83 -35.94 24.36
C GLU A 546 -33.79 -35.45 25.38
N LEU A 547 -32.82 -34.63 24.94
CA LEU A 547 -31.78 -34.06 25.81
C LEU A 547 -32.12 -32.68 26.38
N MET A 548 -33.17 -32.00 25.89
CA MET A 548 -33.48 -30.61 26.24
C MET A 548 -34.95 -30.45 26.64
N ALA A 549 -35.25 -30.77 27.91
CA ALA A 549 -36.55 -30.51 28.49
C ALA A 549 -36.79 -29.01 28.70
N THR A 550 -37.43 -28.32 27.74
CA THR A 550 -38.42 -27.22 27.90
C THR A 550 -38.51 -26.33 26.64
N ASN A 551 -39.74 -26.12 26.13
CA ASN A 551 -40.09 -25.30 24.93
C ASN A 551 -39.64 -23.81 24.96
N LYS A 552 -39.16 -23.28 26.08
CA LYS A 552 -38.63 -21.90 26.19
C LYS A 552 -37.17 -21.80 25.74
N ASP A 553 -36.40 -22.86 25.89
CA ASP A 553 -34.97 -22.87 25.58
C ASP A 553 -34.69 -23.06 24.08
N THR A 554 -35.57 -23.76 23.34
CA THR A 554 -35.53 -23.86 21.87
C THR A 554 -35.74 -22.50 21.18
N LYS A 555 -36.59 -21.63 21.71
CA LYS A 555 -36.76 -20.25 21.21
C LYS A 555 -35.51 -19.37 21.46
N ILE A 556 -34.75 -19.67 22.50
CA ILE A 556 -33.50 -18.98 22.81
C ILE A 556 -32.38 -19.51 21.90
N ALA A 557 -32.27 -20.83 21.74
CA ALA A 557 -31.31 -21.48 20.85
C ALA A 557 -31.48 -21.06 19.37
N LYS A 558 -32.72 -20.97 18.87
CA LYS A 558 -33.01 -20.48 17.50
C LYS A 558 -32.53 -19.04 17.27
N LYS A 559 -32.62 -18.17 18.28
CA LYS A 559 -32.12 -16.79 18.21
C LYS A 559 -30.60 -16.72 18.24
N MET A 560 -29.95 -17.60 19.02
CA MET A 560 -28.50 -17.73 19.00
C MET A 560 -28.02 -18.23 17.65
N ALA A 561 -28.68 -19.20 17.04
CA ALA A 561 -28.36 -19.72 15.72
C ALA A 561 -28.52 -18.68 14.59
N ILE A 562 -29.46 -17.73 14.70
CA ILE A 562 -29.62 -16.65 13.72
C ILE A 562 -28.47 -15.63 13.81
N LEU A 563 -28.12 -15.18 15.03
CA LEU A 563 -26.96 -14.31 15.30
C LEU A 563 -25.67 -14.91 14.72
N ILE A 564 -25.47 -16.19 14.99
CA ILE A 564 -24.41 -17.06 14.49
C ILE A 564 -24.37 -17.18 12.95
N PHE A 565 -25.53 -17.34 12.30
CA PHE A 565 -25.63 -17.50 10.84
C PHE A 565 -25.30 -16.20 10.12
N THR A 566 -25.69 -15.06 10.67
CA THR A 566 -25.36 -13.75 10.13
C THR A 566 -23.86 -13.48 10.18
N ASP A 567 -23.16 -13.86 11.25
CA ASP A 567 -21.70 -13.77 11.36
C ASP A 567 -21.00 -14.69 10.34
N PHE A 568 -21.53 -15.91 10.13
CA PHE A 568 -21.03 -16.85 9.12
C PHE A 568 -21.17 -16.32 7.68
N MET A 569 -22.32 -15.73 7.34
CA MET A 569 -22.56 -15.13 6.03
C MET A 569 -21.63 -13.95 5.74
N CYS A 570 -21.22 -13.21 6.77
CA CYS A 570 -20.27 -12.11 6.63
C CYS A 570 -18.82 -12.62 6.46
N MET A 571 -18.47 -13.77 7.08
CA MET A 571 -17.13 -14.37 7.01
C MET A 571 -16.88 -15.27 5.79
N ALA A 572 -17.94 -15.83 5.19
CA ALA A 572 -17.83 -16.76 4.07
C ALA A 572 -17.18 -16.16 2.80
N PRO A 573 -17.49 -14.92 2.36
CA PRO A 573 -16.83 -14.30 1.22
C PRO A 573 -15.32 -14.10 1.47
N ILE A 574 -14.94 -13.64 2.66
CA ILE A 574 -13.55 -13.42 3.07
C ILE A 574 -12.77 -14.74 2.99
N SER A 575 -13.35 -15.81 3.57
CA SER A 575 -12.76 -17.15 3.58
C SER A 575 -12.64 -17.75 2.16
N PHE A 576 -13.62 -17.52 1.29
CA PHE A 576 -13.59 -17.99 -0.10
C PHE A 576 -12.45 -17.35 -0.91
N PHE A 577 -12.26 -16.04 -0.79
CA PHE A 577 -11.14 -15.34 -1.45
C PHE A 577 -9.80 -15.70 -0.84
N ALA A 578 -9.75 -15.86 0.48
CA ALA A 578 -8.57 -16.35 1.18
C ALA A 578 -8.11 -17.70 0.62
N ILE A 579 -9.02 -18.67 0.50
CA ILE A 579 -8.73 -19.99 -0.06
C ILE A 579 -8.28 -19.89 -1.53
N SER A 580 -8.94 -19.05 -2.33
CA SER A 580 -8.58 -18.84 -3.75
C SER A 580 -7.16 -18.29 -3.91
N ALA A 581 -6.76 -17.37 -3.04
CA ALA A 581 -5.38 -16.85 -2.98
C ALA A 581 -4.37 -17.93 -2.57
N ALA A 582 -4.71 -18.77 -1.58
CA ALA A 582 -3.86 -19.89 -1.15
C ALA A 582 -3.52 -20.86 -2.30
N PHE A 583 -4.49 -21.11 -3.19
CA PHE A 583 -4.30 -21.98 -4.36
C PHE A 583 -3.60 -21.30 -5.54
N LYS A 584 -3.11 -20.06 -5.39
CA LYS A 584 -2.50 -19.24 -6.46
C LYS A 584 -3.40 -19.08 -7.69
N MET A 585 -4.73 -19.13 -7.50
CA MET A 585 -5.73 -18.84 -8.53
C MET A 585 -6.59 -17.67 -8.07
N PRO A 586 -6.08 -16.42 -8.10
CA PRO A 586 -6.89 -15.26 -7.80
C PRO A 586 -7.98 -15.15 -8.88
N LEU A 587 -9.23 -15.45 -8.49
CA LEU A 587 -10.40 -15.41 -9.38
C LEU A 587 -10.82 -13.97 -9.74
N ILE A 588 -10.26 -12.96 -9.07
CA ILE A 588 -10.62 -11.55 -9.19
C ILE A 588 -9.34 -10.71 -9.34
N THR A 589 -9.38 -9.74 -10.26
CA THR A 589 -8.31 -8.74 -10.44
C THR A 589 -8.19 -7.86 -9.20
N VAL A 590 -6.98 -7.42 -8.85
CA VAL A 590 -6.70 -6.60 -7.65
C VAL A 590 -7.64 -5.38 -7.57
N THR A 591 -7.96 -4.75 -8.71
CA THR A 591 -8.91 -3.62 -8.81
C THR A 591 -10.33 -3.96 -8.37
N ASN A 592 -10.88 -5.11 -8.81
CA ASN A 592 -12.23 -5.54 -8.44
C ASN A 592 -12.30 -6.13 -7.02
N SER A 593 -11.15 -6.54 -6.48
CA SER A 593 -11.06 -7.00 -5.08
C SER A 593 -11.29 -5.86 -4.07
N LYS A 594 -11.03 -4.59 -4.44
CA LYS A 594 -11.31 -3.43 -3.59
C LYS A 594 -12.78 -3.35 -3.18
N VAL A 595 -13.70 -3.60 -4.12
CA VAL A 595 -15.15 -3.60 -3.87
C VAL A 595 -15.50 -4.65 -2.81
N LEU A 596 -14.92 -5.85 -2.92
CA LEU A 596 -15.18 -6.94 -1.98
C LEU A 596 -14.57 -6.67 -0.60
N LEU A 597 -13.38 -6.10 -0.57
CA LEU A 597 -12.63 -5.81 0.65
C LEU A 597 -13.18 -4.58 1.39
N VAL A 598 -13.80 -3.63 0.70
CA VAL A 598 -14.45 -2.45 1.33
C VAL A 598 -15.87 -2.79 1.77
N LEU A 599 -16.57 -3.69 1.07
CA LEU A 599 -17.95 -4.07 1.40
C LEU A 599 -18.02 -5.22 2.42
N PHE A 600 -17.41 -6.37 2.14
CA PHE A 600 -17.67 -7.56 2.94
C PHE A 600 -16.79 -7.64 4.18
N TYR A 601 -15.56 -7.13 4.10
CA TYR A 601 -14.61 -7.14 5.22
C TYR A 601 -15.14 -6.39 6.46
N PRO A 602 -15.77 -5.20 6.34
CA PRO A 602 -16.24 -4.46 7.51
C PRO A 602 -17.73 -4.67 7.84
N VAL A 603 -18.50 -5.34 6.97
CA VAL A 603 -19.93 -5.60 7.21
C VAL A 603 -20.16 -6.47 8.45
N ASN A 604 -19.26 -7.41 8.74
CA ASN A 604 -19.31 -8.20 9.96
C ASN A 604 -19.32 -7.31 11.22
N SER A 605 -18.39 -6.36 11.28
CA SER A 605 -18.26 -5.43 12.41
C SER A 605 -19.42 -4.44 12.53
N CYS A 606 -20.08 -4.10 11.42
CA CYS A 606 -21.26 -3.24 11.42
C CYS A 606 -22.52 -3.99 11.87
N ALA A 607 -22.68 -5.27 11.52
CA ALA A 607 -23.89 -6.03 11.82
C ALA A 607 -24.02 -6.38 13.32
N ASN A 608 -22.90 -6.64 14.00
CA ASN A 608 -22.85 -7.15 15.37
C ASN A 608 -23.71 -6.35 16.39
N PRO A 609 -23.61 -5.00 16.48
CA PRO A 609 -24.47 -4.20 17.36
C PRO A 609 -25.96 -4.35 17.10
N PHE A 610 -26.38 -4.43 15.84
CA PHE A 610 -27.79 -4.57 15.47
C PHE A 610 -28.31 -5.96 15.84
N LEU A 611 -27.49 -6.99 15.63
CA LEU A 611 -27.86 -8.33 16.02
C LEU A 611 -28.04 -8.45 17.54
N TYR A 612 -27.17 -7.80 18.34
CA TYR A 612 -27.34 -7.74 19.79
C TYR A 612 -28.58 -6.94 20.20
N ALA A 613 -28.80 -5.78 19.58
CA ALA A 613 -29.94 -4.92 19.83
C ALA A 613 -31.28 -5.58 19.47
N ILE A 614 -31.35 -6.39 18.41
CA ILE A 614 -32.59 -7.02 17.94
C ILE A 614 -32.86 -8.33 18.69
N PHE A 615 -31.83 -9.15 18.91
CA PHE A 615 -32.02 -10.51 19.43
C PHE A 615 -31.84 -10.65 20.95
N THR A 616 -31.22 -9.68 21.63
CA THR A 616 -30.94 -9.75 23.08
C THR A 616 -31.85 -8.84 23.89
N LYS A 617 -32.97 -9.36 24.42
CA LYS A 617 -33.92 -8.59 25.25
C LYS A 617 -33.30 -7.96 26.50
N ALA A 618 -32.30 -8.62 27.10
CA ALA A 618 -31.58 -8.08 28.25
C ALA A 618 -30.77 -6.82 27.86
N PHE A 619 -30.19 -6.81 26.66
CA PHE A 619 -29.47 -5.66 26.12
C PHE A 619 -30.44 -4.52 25.76
N GLN A 620 -31.57 -4.82 25.12
CA GLN A 620 -32.62 -3.82 24.84
C GLN A 620 -33.06 -3.09 26.11
N ARG A 621 -33.29 -3.83 27.20
CA ARG A 621 -33.66 -3.25 28.49
C ARG A 621 -32.58 -2.30 29.01
N ASP A 622 -31.34 -2.76 29.07
CA ASP A 622 -30.23 -2.00 29.63
C ASP A 622 -29.95 -0.75 28.76
N PHE A 623 -30.11 -0.84 27.44
CA PHE A 623 -30.06 0.28 26.50
C PHE A 623 -31.14 1.33 26.79
N PHE A 624 -32.42 0.94 26.93
CA PHE A 624 -33.48 1.90 27.25
C PHE A 624 -33.32 2.52 28.64
N LEU A 625 -32.79 1.77 29.63
CA LEU A 625 -32.45 2.32 30.94
C LEU A 625 -31.32 3.35 30.86
N LEU A 626 -30.30 3.12 30.02
CA LEU A 626 -29.23 4.08 29.77
C LEU A 626 -29.77 5.34 29.08
N LEU A 627 -30.58 5.20 28.02
CA LEU A 627 -31.22 6.34 27.35
C LEU A 627 -32.08 7.19 28.29
N SER A 628 -32.76 6.55 29.26
CA SER A 628 -33.57 7.28 30.24
C SER A 628 -32.75 8.18 31.15
N LYS A 629 -31.46 7.86 31.39
CA LYS A 629 -30.54 8.72 32.14
C LYS A 629 -30.09 9.96 31.34
N PHE A 630 -30.08 9.85 30.01
CA PHE A 630 -29.79 10.98 29.10
C PHE A 630 -31.06 11.75 28.67
N GLY A 631 -32.21 11.48 29.29
CA GLY A 631 -33.45 12.23 29.08
C GLY A 631 -34.37 11.72 27.95
N CYS A 632 -33.92 10.76 27.13
CA CYS A 632 -34.72 10.19 26.03
C CYS A 632 -35.41 8.86 26.43
N CYS A 633 -36.56 8.56 25.82
CA CYS A 633 -37.29 7.27 25.98
C CYS A 633 -37.69 6.88 27.42
N LYS A 634 -37.96 7.85 28.31
CA LYS A 634 -38.38 7.61 29.72
C LYS A 634 -39.57 6.63 29.84
N HIS A 635 -40.57 6.74 28.96
CA HIS A 635 -41.76 5.88 28.95
C HIS A 635 -41.45 4.39 28.71
N ARG A 636 -40.51 4.06 27.80
CA ARG A 636 -40.09 2.66 27.56
C ARG A 636 -39.26 2.11 28.71
N ALA A 637 -38.42 2.93 29.34
CA ALA A 637 -37.64 2.53 30.51
C ALA A 637 -38.54 2.22 31.72
N GLU A 638 -39.60 2.99 31.94
CA GLU A 638 -40.61 2.75 32.97
C GLU A 638 -41.41 1.47 32.75
N LEU A 639 -41.76 1.14 31.49
CA LEU A 639 -42.42 -0.12 31.14
C LEU A 639 -41.56 -1.35 31.47
N TYR A 640 -40.24 -1.26 31.25
CA TYR A 640 -39.31 -2.32 31.66
C TYR A 640 -39.19 -2.41 33.19
N ARG A 641 -39.17 -1.28 33.90
CA ARG A 641 -39.14 -1.22 35.37
C ARG A 641 -40.42 -1.80 36.00
N ARG A 642 -41.60 -1.56 35.41
CA ARG A 642 -42.90 -2.15 35.84
C ARG A 642 -42.98 -3.66 35.63
N LYS A 643 -42.44 -4.19 34.52
CA LYS A 643 -42.45 -5.64 34.26
C LYS A 643 -41.64 -6.44 35.28
N GLU A 644 -40.55 -5.87 35.79
CA GLU A 644 -39.73 -6.48 36.84
C GLU A 644 -40.46 -6.48 38.20
N PHE A 645 -41.13 -5.38 38.53
CA PHE A 645 -41.95 -5.27 39.74
C PHE A 645 -43.16 -6.24 39.70
N SER A 646 -43.81 -6.38 38.54
CA SER A 646 -44.93 -7.31 38.35
C SER A 646 -44.49 -8.79 38.43
N ALA A 647 -43.31 -9.14 37.89
CA ALA A 647 -42.75 -10.48 38.02
C ALA A 647 -42.33 -10.81 39.46
N TYR A 648 -41.80 -9.82 40.20
CA TYR A 648 -41.47 -9.96 41.61
C TYR A 648 -42.72 -10.16 42.48
N ILE A 649 -43.78 -9.37 42.27
CA ILE A 649 -45.07 -9.52 42.97
C ILE A 649 -45.72 -10.88 42.63
N ALA A 650 -45.63 -11.34 41.39
CA ALA A 650 -46.14 -12.65 40.99
C ALA A 650 -45.40 -13.81 41.68
N ASN A 651 -44.08 -13.71 41.86
CA ASN A 651 -43.30 -14.68 42.61
C ASN A 651 -43.61 -14.64 44.12
N CYS A 652 -43.85 -13.47 44.70
CA CYS A 652 -44.31 -13.37 46.10
C CYS A 652 -45.71 -13.96 46.30
N LYS A 653 -46.62 -13.84 45.33
CA LYS A 653 -47.95 -14.47 45.38
C LYS A 653 -47.88 -16.01 45.27
N ASN A 654 -46.98 -16.55 44.47
CA ASN A 654 -46.81 -17.99 44.33
C ASN A 654 -46.10 -18.66 45.52
N GLY A 655 -45.37 -17.89 46.34
CA GLY A 655 -44.76 -18.38 47.58
C GLY A 655 -45.73 -18.54 48.76
N PHE A 656 -46.95 -18.00 48.67
CA PHE A 656 -47.96 -18.01 49.75
C PHE A 656 -49.10 -19.02 49.55
N SER A 657 -49.11 -19.79 48.46
CA SER A 657 -50.14 -20.81 48.22
C SER A 657 -49.75 -22.16 48.83
N GLY A 658 -49.65 -22.19 50.16
CA GLY A 658 -49.44 -23.42 50.91
C GLY A 658 -49.98 -23.29 52.34
N SER A 659 -51.18 -23.83 52.56
CA SER A 659 -51.82 -24.14 53.85
C SER A 659 -52.95 -23.22 54.36
N ARG A 660 -54.17 -23.80 54.30
CA ARG A 660 -55.32 -23.76 55.25
C ARG A 660 -56.45 -22.72 55.13
N LYS A 661 -57.62 -23.29 54.74
CA LYS A 661 -58.98 -23.27 55.35
C LYS A 661 -59.53 -21.98 55.99
N SER A 662 -60.66 -21.54 55.41
CA SER A 662 -61.90 -20.99 56.00
C SER A 662 -61.87 -20.51 57.47
N SER A 663 -61.96 -19.20 57.66
CA SER A 663 -62.98 -18.47 58.47
C SER A 663 -62.54 -17.00 58.68
N GLN A 664 -63.43 -16.05 58.42
CA GLN A 664 -63.36 -14.66 58.93
C GLN A 664 -64.02 -14.61 60.33
N PRO A 665 -63.79 -13.60 61.22
CA PRO A 665 -63.51 -12.18 60.90
C PRO A 665 -62.49 -11.42 61.79
N ALA A 666 -62.22 -10.17 61.36
CA ALA A 666 -61.80 -8.97 62.11
C ALA A 666 -60.35 -8.80 62.67
N LEU A 667 -59.75 -7.67 62.26
CA LEU A 667 -58.76 -6.79 62.93
C LEU A 667 -57.51 -7.38 63.62
N LYS A 668 -56.32 -7.07 63.07
CA LYS A 668 -55.38 -6.08 63.64
C LYS A 668 -54.07 -5.99 62.83
N LEU A 669 -53.63 -4.74 62.72
CA LEU A 669 -52.34 -4.29 62.21
C LEU A 669 -51.22 -4.80 63.12
N SER A 670 -50.25 -5.53 62.58
CA SER A 670 -48.94 -5.72 63.22
C SER A 670 -47.86 -6.00 62.17
N THR A 671 -47.15 -4.93 61.86
CA THR A 671 -45.69 -4.84 61.63
C THR A 671 -44.91 -6.15 61.53
N VAL A 672 -44.39 -6.46 60.34
CA VAL A 672 -43.19 -7.30 60.20
C VAL A 672 -42.11 -6.48 59.51
N HIS A 673 -41.10 -6.19 60.31
CA HIS A 673 -39.90 -5.46 59.99
C HIS A 673 -38.97 -6.37 59.17
N CYS A 674 -38.58 -5.98 57.96
CA CYS A 674 -37.41 -6.52 57.28
C CYS A 674 -36.44 -5.37 56.99
N ARG A 675 -35.30 -5.41 57.67
CA ARG A 675 -34.21 -4.44 57.60
C ARG A 675 -33.64 -4.35 56.17
N HIS A 676 -33.69 -3.15 55.62
CA HIS A 676 -32.74 -2.64 54.62
C HIS A 676 -31.56 -2.00 55.36
N PRO A 677 -30.33 -2.01 54.81
CA PRO A 677 -29.43 -0.88 54.96
C PRO A 677 -29.76 0.13 53.86
N THR A 678 -30.25 1.29 54.29
CA THR A 678 -30.48 2.50 53.51
C THR A 678 -29.16 3.18 53.16
N VAL A 679 -29.00 3.61 51.91
CA VAL A 679 -28.42 4.93 51.63
C VAL A 679 -29.36 5.63 50.65
N LEU A 680 -29.95 6.70 51.19
CA LEU A 680 -30.81 7.70 50.57
C LEU A 680 -30.15 8.32 49.32
N ASP A 681 -30.95 8.62 48.31
CA ASP A 681 -30.91 9.98 47.76
C ASP A 681 -32.33 10.54 47.66
N LYS A 682 -32.49 11.71 48.27
CA LYS A 682 -33.73 12.46 48.41
C LYS A 682 -33.85 13.36 47.19
N THR A 683 -34.97 13.31 46.48
CA THR A 683 -35.74 14.48 46.01
C THR A 683 -36.82 14.02 45.04
N CYS A 684 -38.07 13.95 45.49
CA CYS A 684 -39.21 14.57 44.80
C CYS A 684 -40.42 14.48 45.72
N HIS A 685 -40.72 15.57 46.42
CA HIS A 685 -41.98 15.80 47.10
C HIS A 685 -43.05 16.20 46.07
N GLN A 686 -44.28 15.70 46.32
CA GLN A 686 -45.61 16.31 46.11
C GLN A 686 -45.97 16.80 44.68
N GLU A 687 -47.17 16.58 44.12
CA GLU A 687 -48.50 16.41 44.70
C GLU A 687 -49.47 15.86 43.62
N CYS A 688 -50.55 15.20 44.07
CA CYS A 688 -51.82 14.81 43.40
C CYS A 688 -51.85 14.32 41.94
#